data_AF-A0A962XWJ0-F1
#
_entry.id   AF-A0A962XWJ0-F1
#
_cell.length_a   1.000
_cell.length_b   1.000
_cell.length_c   1.000
_cell.angle_alpha   90.00
_cell.angle_beta   90.00
_cell.angle_gamma   90.00
#
_symmetry.space_group_name_H-M   'P 1'
#
loop_
_entity.id
_entity.type
_entity.pdbx_description
1 polymer ?
#
loop_
_entity_poly.entity_id
_entity_poly.type
_entity_poly.pdbx_seq_one_letter_code
_entity_poly.pdbx_strand_id
1 'polypeptide(L)'
;MKTHRLKNASTHRVAPFVISLLATVLVSALGCQSQAPRLQPSGGSEAQARNADALMVVDCLLPAQVRKLGQQFSYLAARRAIKTTGTDCEIRGGEYVAYDRASYATALKIWLPQAKQGDADAMVYVGEIYEKGLGVVADYGLARHWYSQAAQLGNTRAQINLGYLYESGLGVERDLTTAMNWYRRASGLTDGELEFVSSVEAAEREAVKVELGTLREQSESLRKRLAAAEASLSTSRRSLADTRAQATRLRKELANAPATAAAPASTPDPAAQRALAEAKAEQRRLLTALSEQQQISADLNRELNESRGTLATERRRLAELHVELADAQTALKAEMARPAAQDTAAQRALRSEVQALSARLQSNRDEIQQLTGKLTASDTRNRELSREVAARDHEIAQIQRQLTARDDTGAEIAQLQSNLHASQQERRRLADELAAAQLASAKSQRDVDTARQELGLRQRELATAEQTLVQLRDQLDSRRRGEISASDAQIAALEAAVAQREQQLDDAGQRLVSLERSLASQTESAQSRMSQAERQQETLRAAVGEKDREIEDLNARLAEAVRDNEQLGEAQRRLAQADQQRQQLSGQLTEQQLAATELQTALTQAEQAVERGSAELSEVREALQLAQGELAARDRDLTASKQRASRLESDVAARTQALERQKQEVARLESKLVDERTALQAQLSTAQSEQTQLQQQLGERQAKVDSVQRKLLATQLTLVASERKVAKLEQVEQQLNQKETQVSEQEREIEALRRRLTQGEPVIAEAAIASVVSTREHGPVIEVIEPPLAATRGVPSILLRSPARKVELIGRVRPEEKLLTFKINEQIAKVDEQGLFHEQVTLLQRETPVNLVAVDKLGNRTAMDFVVVPASVRKGNDRQSSPSKSPRVDGSVDFGNYYALIIGNQAYQHLPNLSTPINDARELDKVLRNRYGFETQLLLNASRYDILSALNEMRSKLTEHDNLLVFYAGHGELDDVNLRGHWLPVDAEAESSANWISNIAITDVLNVMNAKHVLVIADSCYSGAMTRSGLARLDAALTPETKVKWYRTMSKARARAVLTSGGLKPVLDSGGGGHSIFTRALLDTLRENDQILEGYALFRAVQSRVKRSAARLNVEQDPQYAPIKYAGHEAGEFFFLPSAGSVSQTPMDFAAQVAGR
;
A
#
# COMPACT_ATOMS: atom_id res chain seq x y z
N MET A 1 85.57 16.81 27.13
CA MET A 1 86.41 17.94 26.68
C MET A 1 85.58 19.21 26.76
N LYS A 2 86.11 20.21 27.50
CA LYS A 2 85.93 21.68 27.49
C LYS A 2 84.52 22.30 27.30
N THR A 3 84.06 23.31 28.04
CA THR A 3 84.27 23.91 29.40
C THR A 3 83.41 25.18 29.49
N HIS A 4 82.97 25.49 30.71
CA HIS A 4 82.50 26.77 31.32
C HIS A 4 81.02 26.78 31.75
N ARG A 5 80.66 26.57 33.04
CA ARG A 5 80.72 27.42 34.27
C ARG A 5 79.73 28.60 34.21
N LEU A 6 78.84 28.92 35.17
CA LEU A 6 78.72 28.77 36.64
C LEU A 6 77.21 28.95 37.07
N LYS A 7 76.66 28.14 37.99
CA LYS A 7 76.27 28.40 39.42
C LYS A 7 75.13 29.44 39.63
N ASN A 8 74.18 29.34 40.57
CA ASN A 8 74.00 28.60 41.84
C ASN A 8 72.51 28.79 42.30
N ALA A 9 71.79 27.78 42.84
CA ALA A 9 71.65 27.39 44.27
C ALA A 9 70.52 28.19 45.00
N SER A 10 69.67 27.69 45.90
CA SER A 10 69.63 26.43 46.67
C SER A 10 68.48 26.41 47.72
N THR A 11 68.04 25.18 48.09
CA THR A 11 67.74 24.68 49.49
C THR A 11 66.46 25.12 50.23
N HIS A 12 65.83 24.39 51.17
CA HIS A 12 65.98 23.04 51.77
C HIS A 12 64.69 22.70 52.60
N ARG A 13 64.23 21.44 52.56
CA ARG A 13 63.96 20.48 53.67
C ARG A 13 63.40 20.90 55.07
N VAL A 14 62.42 20.08 55.52
CA VAL A 14 62.19 19.47 56.89
C VAL A 14 61.03 20.02 57.77
N ALA A 15 60.23 19.07 58.30
CA ALA A 15 59.09 19.12 59.25
C ALA A 15 59.48 19.64 60.68
N PRO A 16 58.69 19.60 61.82
CA PRO A 16 57.42 18.91 62.15
C PRO A 16 56.48 19.63 63.21
N PHE A 17 55.56 18.88 63.86
CA PHE A 17 54.82 19.10 65.14
C PHE A 17 53.50 19.91 65.20
N VAL A 18 52.33 19.26 65.36
CA VAL A 18 51.51 18.94 66.57
C VAL A 18 50.86 20.15 67.27
N ILE A 19 49.51 20.15 67.39
CA ILE A 19 48.70 20.28 68.64
C ILE A 19 47.26 20.82 68.35
N SER A 20 46.29 20.00 68.76
CA SER A 20 44.93 20.25 69.28
C SER A 20 43.96 21.32 68.74
N LEU A 21 42.74 20.81 68.49
CA LEU A 21 41.45 21.19 69.09
C LEU A 21 40.38 21.81 68.16
N LEU A 22 39.29 21.02 68.06
CA LEU A 22 37.88 21.40 68.08
C LEU A 22 37.20 22.08 66.86
N ALA A 23 36.16 21.37 66.43
CA ALA A 23 34.85 21.83 65.96
C ALA A 23 34.56 21.87 64.44
N THR A 24 33.55 21.05 64.12
CA THR A 24 32.43 21.28 63.19
C THR A 24 32.56 21.09 61.68
N VAL A 25 31.73 20.15 61.20
CA VAL A 25 30.94 20.13 59.94
C VAL A 25 31.61 19.59 58.65
N LEU A 26 31.25 18.33 58.35
CA LEU A 26 30.70 17.77 57.09
C LEU A 26 31.38 18.03 55.73
N VAL A 27 31.47 16.92 54.95
CA VAL A 27 31.47 16.78 53.46
C VAL A 27 32.80 16.39 52.75
N SER A 28 32.83 15.10 52.37
CA SER A 28 33.31 14.44 51.12
C SER A 28 34.70 14.66 50.49
N ALA A 29 35.26 13.50 50.08
CA ALA A 29 35.87 13.16 48.77
C ALA A 29 37.40 12.97 48.66
N LEU A 30 37.74 11.78 48.10
CA LEU A 30 38.79 11.48 47.12
C LEU A 30 40.28 11.59 47.49
N GLY A 31 41.05 10.56 47.08
CA GLY A 31 42.36 10.80 46.46
C GLY A 31 43.46 9.76 46.68
N CYS A 32 43.52 8.78 45.77
CA CYS A 32 44.69 8.15 45.13
C CYS A 32 46.11 8.28 45.73
N GLN A 33 46.87 7.18 45.67
CA GLN A 33 48.12 7.20 44.91
C GLN A 33 48.47 5.85 44.27
N SER A 34 49.13 6.01 43.13
CA SER A 34 49.45 5.11 42.02
C SER A 34 50.76 4.34 42.20
N GLN A 35 50.81 3.11 41.67
CA GLN A 35 52.02 2.52 41.10
C GLN A 35 51.67 1.78 39.81
N ALA A 36 52.40 2.08 38.75
CA ALA A 36 52.37 1.36 37.47
C ALA A 36 53.45 0.28 37.46
N PRO A 37 53.17 -0.89 36.87
CA PRO A 37 54.18 -1.70 36.21
C PRO A 37 53.99 -1.69 34.68
N ARG A 38 55.14 -1.81 34.02
CA ARG A 38 55.34 -2.03 32.58
C ARG A 38 54.59 -3.26 32.08
N LEU A 39 54.04 -3.19 30.87
CA LEU A 39 53.75 -4.37 30.04
C LEU A 39 54.56 -4.27 28.74
N GLN A 40 55.50 -5.21 28.59
CA GLN A 40 56.14 -5.57 27.32
C GLN A 40 55.20 -6.46 26.49
N PRO A 41 55.43 -6.58 25.18
CA PRO A 41 54.44 -7.00 24.19
C PRO A 41 54.34 -8.52 24.07
N SER A 42 53.13 -9.06 24.19
CA SER A 42 52.79 -10.37 23.62
C SER A 42 52.14 -10.16 22.26
N GLY A 43 52.91 -10.43 21.20
CA GLY A 43 52.35 -10.79 19.89
C GLY A 43 51.52 -12.08 19.97
N GLY A 44 50.57 -12.20 19.04
CA GLY A 44 49.44 -13.17 19.01
C GLY A 44 49.78 -14.67 18.97
N SER A 45 48.81 -15.59 18.87
CA SER A 45 47.69 -15.59 17.91
C SER A 45 46.42 -16.32 18.41
N GLU A 46 45.31 -16.00 17.74
CA GLU A 46 44.17 -16.88 17.40
C GLU A 46 43.32 -17.49 18.53
N ALA A 47 42.35 -16.70 19.05
CA ALA A 47 40.96 -17.14 19.32
C ALA A 47 40.17 -16.11 20.16
N GLN A 48 40.28 -14.80 19.86
CA GLN A 48 39.19 -13.90 20.24
C GLN A 48 38.04 -14.19 19.29
N ALA A 49 36.96 -14.80 19.82
CA ALA A 49 35.74 -15.07 19.08
C ALA A 49 35.31 -13.82 18.31
N ARG A 50 35.44 -13.90 17.00
CA ARG A 50 35.11 -12.86 16.05
C ARG A 50 33.59 -12.63 16.10
N ASN A 51 33.14 -11.66 16.89
CA ASN A 51 31.71 -11.43 17.11
C ASN A 51 31.08 -10.72 15.90
N ALA A 52 30.36 -11.47 15.06
CA ALA A 52 29.67 -10.95 13.89
C ALA A 52 28.52 -9.99 14.24
N ASP A 53 27.89 -10.16 15.42
CA ASP A 53 26.77 -9.30 15.84
C ASP A 53 27.24 -7.85 16.10
N ALA A 54 28.51 -7.66 16.49
CA ALA A 54 29.11 -6.33 16.67
C ALA A 54 29.32 -5.56 15.34
N LEU A 55 29.26 -6.25 14.19
CA LEU A 55 29.43 -5.66 12.86
C LEU A 55 28.10 -5.26 12.21
N MET A 56 26.97 -5.54 12.87
CA MET A 56 25.64 -5.20 12.37
C MET A 56 25.37 -3.70 12.49
N VAL A 57 24.64 -3.14 11.53
CA VAL A 57 24.15 -1.76 11.60
C VAL A 57 23.03 -1.68 12.63
N VAL A 58 23.13 -0.72 13.54
CA VAL A 58 22.22 -0.50 14.67
C VAL A 58 21.80 0.97 14.72
N ASP A 59 20.66 1.23 15.36
CA ASP A 59 20.28 2.58 15.77
C ASP A 59 21.09 2.97 17.01
N CYS A 60 22.05 3.86 16.82
CA CYS A 60 23.00 4.29 17.84
C CYS A 60 22.62 5.68 18.36
N LEU A 61 22.48 5.81 19.68
CA LEU A 61 22.30 7.07 20.36
C LEU A 61 23.64 7.54 20.93
N LEU A 62 24.26 8.51 20.26
CA LEU A 62 25.53 9.07 20.74
C LEU A 62 25.33 9.96 21.96
N PRO A 63 26.30 9.98 22.89
CA PRO A 63 26.26 10.84 24.06
C PRO A 63 26.34 12.31 23.64
N ALA A 64 25.85 13.17 24.52
CA ALA A 64 25.91 14.61 24.34
C ALA A 64 27.37 15.09 24.32
N GLN A 65 27.75 15.86 23.30
CA GLN A 65 29.12 16.38 23.17
C GLN A 65 29.20 17.81 23.72
N VAL A 66 30.22 18.09 24.52
CA VAL A 66 30.54 19.46 24.95
C VAL A 66 31.06 20.23 23.73
N ARG A 67 30.34 21.27 23.32
CA ARG A 67 30.74 22.16 22.22
C ARG A 67 31.17 23.50 22.77
N LYS A 68 32.24 24.05 22.22
CA LYS A 68 32.76 25.37 22.57
C LYS A 68 32.35 26.39 21.52
N LEU A 69 31.64 27.44 21.95
CA LEU A 69 31.31 28.60 21.13
C LEU A 69 32.25 29.74 21.52
N GLY A 70 33.25 30.01 20.68
CA GLY A 70 34.30 31.00 20.97
C GLY A 70 35.24 30.57 22.10
N GLN A 71 35.91 31.55 22.73
CA GLN A 71 36.91 31.28 23.78
C GLN A 71 36.29 31.00 25.16
N GLN A 72 35.05 31.44 25.41
CA GLN A 72 34.48 31.55 26.75
C GLN A 72 33.20 30.75 27.02
N PHE A 73 32.49 30.26 25.99
CA PHE A 73 31.23 29.55 26.20
C PHE A 73 31.34 28.09 25.79
N SER A 74 30.91 27.19 26.67
CA SER A 74 30.73 25.77 26.38
C SER A 74 29.28 25.38 26.66
N TYR A 75 28.68 24.60 25.76
CA TYR A 75 27.33 24.08 25.92
C TYR A 75 27.30 22.58 25.60
N LEU A 76 26.38 21.85 26.21
CA LEU A 76 26.17 20.43 25.93
C LEU A 76 25.25 20.33 24.70
N ALA A 77 25.75 19.79 23.59
CA ALA A 77 24.90 19.50 22.44
C ALA A 77 23.97 18.33 22.76
N ALA A 78 22.73 18.36 22.26
CA ALA A 78 21.79 17.25 22.43
C ALA A 78 22.39 15.92 21.93
N ARG A 79 22.00 14.81 22.57
CA ARG A 79 22.33 13.46 22.10
C ARG A 79 21.89 13.32 20.63
N ARG A 80 22.71 12.64 19.83
CA ARG A 80 22.47 12.50 18.38
C ARG A 80 22.24 11.05 18.03
N ALA A 81 21.07 10.74 17.49
CA ALA A 81 20.80 9.45 16.87
C ALA A 81 21.50 9.35 15.51
N ILE A 82 22.19 8.24 15.27
CA ILE A 82 22.80 7.89 13.98
C ILE A 82 22.61 6.40 13.71
N LYS A 83 22.67 5.98 12.44
CA LYS A 83 22.83 4.57 12.08
C LYS A 83 24.30 4.27 11.85
N THR A 84 24.86 3.34 12.62
CA THR A 84 26.24 2.88 12.46
C THR A 84 26.38 1.44 12.94
N THR A 85 27.56 0.83 12.81
CA THR A 85 27.77 -0.53 13.33
C THR A 85 27.81 -0.55 14.85
N GLY A 86 27.38 -1.64 15.50
CA GLY A 86 27.44 -1.78 16.95
C GLY A 86 28.81 -1.45 17.54
N THR A 87 29.86 -1.97 16.91
CA THR A 87 31.26 -1.67 17.25
C THR A 87 31.58 -0.16 17.15
N ASP A 88 31.11 0.54 16.12
CA ASP A 88 31.35 1.99 15.96
C ASP A 88 30.55 2.81 16.98
N CYS A 89 29.34 2.36 17.31
CA CYS A 89 28.55 2.97 18.36
C CYS A 89 29.27 2.88 19.71
N GLU A 90 29.76 1.68 20.07
CA GLU A 90 30.56 1.42 21.26
C GLU A 90 31.82 2.28 21.31
N ILE A 91 32.61 2.31 20.22
CA ILE A 91 33.85 3.11 20.13
C ILE A 91 33.56 4.59 20.38
N ARG A 92 32.40 5.08 19.95
CA ARG A 92 31.98 6.48 20.09
C ARG A 92 31.25 6.76 21.40
N GLY A 93 31.21 5.79 22.32
CA GLY A 93 30.53 5.87 23.62
C GLY A 93 29.01 5.97 23.51
N GLY A 94 28.44 5.56 22.37
CA GLY A 94 27.01 5.55 22.11
C GLY A 94 26.30 4.35 22.72
N GLU A 95 25.03 4.54 23.02
CA GLU A 95 24.13 3.50 23.50
C GLU A 95 23.39 2.93 22.29
N TYR A 96 23.37 1.60 22.16
CA TYR A 96 22.56 0.91 21.18
C TYR A 96 22.03 -0.39 21.77
N VAL A 97 20.91 -0.86 21.23
CA VAL A 97 20.45 -2.22 21.47
C VAL A 97 21.02 -3.07 20.35
N ALA A 98 21.97 -3.96 20.69
CA ALA A 98 22.43 -4.97 19.74
C ALA A 98 21.20 -5.78 19.31
N TYR A 99 21.01 -5.89 17.99
CA TYR A 99 19.95 -6.65 17.31
C TYR A 99 19.26 -7.61 18.28
N ASP A 100 18.10 -7.18 18.79
CA ASP A 100 17.27 -8.06 19.59
C ASP A 100 17.00 -9.27 18.70
N ARG A 101 17.47 -10.46 19.10
CA ARG A 101 16.89 -11.71 18.60
C ARG A 101 15.50 -11.87 19.22
N ALA A 102 14.69 -10.82 19.14
CA ALA A 102 13.29 -10.83 19.50
C ALA A 102 12.64 -11.72 18.46
N SER A 103 12.57 -13.00 18.81
CA SER A 103 11.37 -13.73 18.48
C SER A 103 10.19 -12.88 18.97
N TYR A 104 9.15 -12.84 18.18
CA TYR A 104 7.92 -12.17 18.55
C TYR A 104 7.33 -12.70 19.88
N ALA A 105 7.77 -13.88 20.35
CA ALA A 105 7.54 -14.39 21.70
C ALA A 105 8.20 -13.55 22.81
N THR A 106 9.40 -13.01 22.59
CA THR A 106 10.08 -12.09 23.52
C THR A 106 9.50 -10.69 23.44
N ALA A 107 9.18 -10.22 22.22
CA ALA A 107 8.46 -8.96 22.01
C ALA A 107 7.09 -8.98 22.72
N LEU A 108 6.37 -10.10 22.67
CA LEU A 108 5.10 -10.27 23.38
C LEU A 108 5.24 -10.08 24.89
N LYS A 109 6.34 -10.52 25.52
CA LYS A 109 6.58 -10.31 26.96
C LYS A 109 6.74 -8.83 27.33
N ILE A 110 7.17 -7.98 26.39
CA ILE A 110 7.38 -6.54 26.58
C ILE A 110 6.11 -5.76 26.24
N TRP A 111 5.47 -6.06 25.11
CA TRP A 111 4.28 -5.36 24.65
C TRP A 111 3.01 -5.76 25.39
N LEU A 112 2.89 -7.00 25.87
CA LEU A 112 1.69 -7.47 26.58
C LEU A 112 1.42 -6.71 27.89
N PRO A 113 2.41 -6.42 28.76
CA PRO A 113 2.21 -5.52 29.90
C PRO A 113 1.74 -4.11 29.51
N GLN A 114 2.29 -3.53 28.44
CA GLN A 114 1.94 -2.17 27.98
C GLN A 114 0.55 -2.12 27.33
N ALA A 115 0.20 -3.13 26.55
CA ALA A 115 -1.14 -3.31 26.01
C ALA A 115 -2.18 -3.45 27.14
N LYS A 116 -1.85 -4.19 28.21
CA LYS A 116 -2.70 -4.28 29.42
C LYS A 116 -2.83 -2.96 30.18
N GLN A 117 -1.89 -2.02 30.01
CA GLN A 117 -1.92 -0.70 30.63
C GLN A 117 -2.67 0.34 29.79
N GLY A 118 -3.18 -0.01 28.61
CA GLY A 118 -3.97 0.90 27.78
C GLY A 118 -3.21 1.54 26.61
N ASP A 119 -1.97 1.15 26.34
CA ASP A 119 -1.20 1.69 25.21
C ASP A 119 -1.74 1.12 23.88
N ALA A 120 -2.32 1.99 23.05
CA ALA A 120 -2.98 1.61 21.80
C ALA A 120 -2.00 1.02 20.76
N ASP A 121 -0.76 1.51 20.70
CA ASP A 121 0.25 0.99 19.77
C ASP A 121 0.75 -0.38 20.24
N ALA A 122 0.95 -0.55 21.55
CA ALA A 122 1.28 -1.84 22.13
C ALA A 122 0.19 -2.89 21.89
N MET A 123 -1.09 -2.51 22.02
CA MET A 123 -2.23 -3.36 21.67
C MET A 123 -2.21 -3.79 20.20
N VAL A 124 -1.83 -2.90 19.27
CA VAL A 124 -1.69 -3.26 17.85
C VAL A 124 -0.57 -4.29 17.67
N TYR A 125 0.60 -4.07 18.27
CA TYR A 125 1.72 -5.01 18.15
C TYR A 125 1.40 -6.38 18.75
N VAL A 126 0.69 -6.43 19.90
CA VAL A 126 0.22 -7.70 20.48
C VAL A 126 -0.80 -8.37 19.57
N GLY A 127 -1.72 -7.61 18.97
CA GLY A 127 -2.69 -8.12 17.99
C GLY A 127 -2.01 -8.74 16.77
N GLU A 128 -0.99 -8.08 16.22
CA GLU A 128 -0.21 -8.58 15.06
C GLU A 128 0.56 -9.86 15.38
N ILE A 129 1.08 -9.98 16.60
CA ILE A 129 1.75 -11.18 17.07
C ILE A 129 0.79 -12.38 17.11
N TYR A 130 -0.43 -12.18 17.64
CA TYR A 130 -1.44 -13.25 17.68
C TYR A 130 -2.07 -13.53 16.32
N GLU A 131 -2.27 -12.54 15.45
CA GLU A 131 -2.82 -12.73 14.10
C GLU A 131 -1.92 -13.63 13.27
N LYS A 132 -0.63 -13.31 13.24
CA LYS A 132 0.34 -13.96 12.35
C LYS A 132 1.03 -15.16 12.99
N GLY A 133 0.68 -15.50 14.24
CA GLY A 133 1.32 -16.59 14.98
C GLY A 133 2.83 -16.37 15.16
N LEU A 134 3.24 -15.14 15.41
CA LEU A 134 4.64 -14.78 15.44
C LEU A 134 5.24 -15.19 16.80
N GLY A 135 5.89 -16.35 16.85
CA GLY A 135 6.47 -16.88 18.10
C GLY A 135 5.46 -17.42 19.11
N VAL A 136 4.17 -17.45 18.76
CA VAL A 136 3.07 -18.13 19.47
C VAL A 136 2.14 -18.77 18.43
N VAL A 137 1.25 -19.68 18.83
CA VAL A 137 0.23 -20.20 17.89
C VAL A 137 -0.68 -19.05 17.47
N ALA A 138 -0.96 -18.94 16.17
CA ALA A 138 -1.87 -17.94 15.66
C ALA A 138 -3.25 -18.07 16.33
N ASP A 139 -3.72 -16.97 16.91
CA ASP A 139 -5.02 -16.86 17.56
C ASP A 139 -5.70 -15.58 17.08
N TYR A 140 -6.46 -15.74 16.01
CA TYR A 140 -7.20 -14.64 15.39
C TYR A 140 -8.28 -14.06 16.32
N GLY A 141 -8.76 -14.84 17.31
CA GLY A 141 -9.71 -14.37 18.31
C GLY A 141 -9.08 -13.36 19.28
N LEU A 142 -7.86 -13.66 19.76
CA LEU A 142 -7.05 -12.73 20.55
C LEU A 142 -6.56 -11.54 19.72
N ALA A 143 -6.16 -11.75 18.47
CA ALA A 143 -5.78 -10.66 17.57
C ALA A 143 -6.90 -9.64 17.42
N ARG A 144 -8.12 -10.12 17.12
CA ARG A 144 -9.32 -9.29 17.05
C ARG A 144 -9.58 -8.55 18.35
N HIS A 145 -9.43 -9.19 19.50
CA HIS A 145 -9.65 -8.56 20.80
C HIS A 145 -8.73 -7.34 20.99
N TRP A 146 -7.43 -7.51 20.77
CA TRP A 146 -6.45 -6.43 20.93
C TRP A 146 -6.61 -5.32 19.90
N TYR A 147 -6.87 -5.67 18.63
CA TYR A 147 -7.17 -4.65 17.62
C TYR A 147 -8.46 -3.89 17.92
N SER A 148 -9.50 -4.56 18.44
CA SER A 148 -10.76 -3.90 18.82
C SER A 148 -10.54 -2.83 19.89
N GLN A 149 -9.73 -3.12 20.91
CA GLN A 149 -9.39 -2.17 21.95
C GLN A 149 -8.56 -0.99 21.41
N ALA A 150 -7.52 -1.27 20.60
CA ALA A 150 -6.71 -0.22 19.99
C ALA A 150 -7.53 0.67 19.02
N ALA A 151 -8.45 0.08 18.26
CA ALA A 151 -9.32 0.79 17.33
C ALA A 151 -10.32 1.71 18.05
N GLN A 152 -10.80 1.32 19.24
CA GLN A 152 -11.64 2.18 20.10
C GLN A 152 -10.88 3.39 20.63
N LEU A 153 -9.55 3.28 20.82
CA LEU A 153 -8.67 4.39 21.16
C LEU A 153 -8.28 5.25 19.95
N GLY A 154 -8.88 5.01 18.78
CA GLY A 154 -8.65 5.78 17.56
C GLY A 154 -7.39 5.37 16.79
N ASN A 155 -6.76 4.23 17.09
CA ASN A 155 -5.57 3.78 16.38
C ASN A 155 -5.92 3.33 14.95
N THR A 156 -5.48 4.11 13.96
CA THR A 156 -5.74 3.86 12.53
C THR A 156 -5.22 2.50 12.06
N ARG A 157 -4.06 2.04 12.56
CA ARG A 157 -3.49 0.74 12.16
C ARG A 157 -4.35 -0.41 12.66
N ALA A 158 -4.85 -0.33 13.90
CA ALA A 158 -5.77 -1.32 14.44
C ALA A 158 -7.10 -1.38 13.66
N GLN A 159 -7.62 -0.23 13.23
CA GLN A 159 -8.82 -0.16 12.40
C GLN A 159 -8.61 -0.87 11.05
N ILE A 160 -7.48 -0.66 10.38
CA ILE A 160 -7.13 -1.37 9.15
C ILE A 160 -7.02 -2.88 9.41
N ASN A 161 -6.32 -3.29 10.46
CA ASN A 161 -6.13 -4.71 10.75
C ASN A 161 -7.45 -5.42 11.13
N LEU A 162 -8.38 -4.76 11.83
CA LEU A 162 -9.75 -5.27 12.02
C LEU A 162 -10.49 -5.40 10.70
N GLY A 163 -10.38 -4.38 9.84
CA GLY A 163 -10.95 -4.41 8.51
C GLY A 163 -10.53 -5.67 7.75
N TYR A 164 -9.24 -5.96 7.79
CA TYR A 164 -8.65 -7.14 7.16
C TYR A 164 -9.14 -8.47 7.75
N LEU A 165 -9.29 -8.59 9.08
CA LEU A 165 -9.82 -9.80 9.72
C LEU A 165 -11.25 -10.11 9.26
N TYR A 166 -12.11 -9.09 9.18
CA TYR A 166 -13.48 -9.22 8.69
C TYR A 166 -13.55 -9.46 7.18
N GLU A 167 -12.66 -8.87 6.39
CA GLU A 167 -12.59 -9.09 4.94
C GLU A 167 -12.18 -10.52 4.60
N SER A 168 -11.23 -11.05 5.37
CA SER A 168 -10.64 -12.37 5.13
C SER A 168 -11.37 -13.50 5.87
N GLY A 169 -12.24 -13.18 6.84
CA GLY A 169 -12.92 -14.17 7.67
C GLY A 169 -11.97 -14.90 8.64
N LEU A 170 -10.95 -14.21 9.14
CA LEU A 170 -9.93 -14.79 10.02
C LEU A 170 -10.31 -14.56 11.49
N GLY A 171 -10.71 -15.63 12.19
CA GLY A 171 -11.17 -15.55 13.59
C GLY A 171 -12.52 -14.88 13.80
N VAL A 172 -13.18 -14.48 12.71
CA VAL A 172 -14.53 -13.94 12.62
C VAL A 172 -15.19 -14.47 11.36
N GLU A 173 -16.52 -14.47 11.32
CA GLU A 173 -17.23 -14.70 10.07
C GLU A 173 -16.89 -13.59 9.07
N ARG A 174 -16.69 -13.96 7.80
CA ARG A 174 -16.33 -13.01 6.75
C ARG A 174 -17.46 -12.00 6.55
N ASP A 175 -17.19 -10.74 6.86
CA ASP A 175 -18.13 -9.63 6.70
C ASP A 175 -17.41 -8.45 6.04
N LEU A 176 -17.55 -8.38 4.71
CA LEU A 176 -16.97 -7.34 3.89
C LEU A 176 -17.45 -5.93 4.29
N THR A 177 -18.60 -5.83 4.95
CA THR A 177 -19.17 -4.53 5.29
C THR A 177 -18.62 -4.00 6.60
N THR A 178 -18.51 -4.86 7.61
CA THR A 178 -17.75 -4.51 8.81
C THR A 178 -16.30 -4.18 8.44
N ALA A 179 -15.72 -4.89 7.48
CA ALA A 179 -14.39 -4.58 6.95
C ALA A 179 -14.30 -3.16 6.35
N MET A 180 -15.21 -2.83 5.43
CA MET A 180 -15.27 -1.51 4.80
C MET A 180 -15.50 -0.37 5.80
N ASN A 181 -16.35 -0.57 6.82
CA ASN A 181 -16.59 0.42 7.86
C ASN A 181 -15.32 0.70 8.68
N TRP A 182 -14.52 -0.32 8.97
CA TRP A 182 -13.24 -0.14 9.65
C TRP A 182 -12.19 0.55 8.77
N TYR A 183 -12.11 0.20 7.48
CA TYR A 183 -11.24 0.91 6.53
C TYR A 183 -11.64 2.39 6.36
N ARG A 184 -12.95 2.70 6.37
CA ARG A 184 -13.48 4.08 6.32
C ARG A 184 -13.06 4.90 7.54
N ARG A 185 -13.17 4.32 8.75
CA ARG A 185 -12.70 4.95 9.99
C ARG A 185 -11.20 5.21 9.94
N ALA A 186 -10.44 4.26 9.40
CA ALA A 186 -9.00 4.39 9.27
C ALA A 186 -8.57 5.51 8.30
N SER A 187 -9.31 5.73 7.21
CA SER A 187 -9.00 6.77 6.23
C SER A 187 -9.35 8.18 6.68
N GLY A 188 -9.96 8.34 7.86
CA GLY A 188 -10.39 9.65 8.38
C GLY A 188 -11.55 10.26 7.59
N LEU A 189 -12.20 9.48 6.72
CA LEU A 189 -13.37 9.89 5.96
C LEU A 189 -14.58 9.82 6.89
N THR A 190 -15.20 10.97 7.15
CA THR A 190 -16.48 11.00 7.88
C THR A 190 -17.61 10.51 6.98
N ASP A 191 -18.67 9.97 7.57
CA ASP A 191 -19.75 9.19 6.95
C ASP A 191 -20.51 9.87 5.77
N GLY A 192 -20.13 11.08 5.36
CA GLY A 192 -20.74 11.83 4.25
C GLY A 192 -19.89 12.06 2.99
N GLU A 193 -18.65 11.56 2.87
CA GLU A 193 -17.75 11.89 1.73
C GLU A 193 -17.62 10.82 0.63
N LEU A 194 -18.33 9.69 0.72
CA LEU A 194 -18.46 8.73 -0.38
C LEU A 194 -19.90 8.25 -0.56
N GLU A 195 -20.43 8.49 -1.76
CA GLU A 195 -21.76 8.06 -2.19
C GLU A 195 -21.73 6.57 -2.60
N PHE A 196 -21.61 5.67 -1.62
CA PHE A 196 -21.99 4.26 -1.77
C PHE A 196 -22.73 3.85 -0.49
N VAL A 197 -24.06 3.92 -0.54
CA VAL A 197 -24.94 3.39 0.50
C VAL A 197 -24.60 1.91 0.69
N SER A 198 -24.07 1.57 1.86
CA SER A 198 -23.60 0.22 2.14
C SER A 198 -24.76 -0.77 2.00
N SER A 199 -24.50 -1.91 1.38
CA SER A 199 -25.45 -3.03 1.28
C SER A 199 -25.91 -3.54 2.66
N VAL A 200 -25.24 -3.15 3.75
CA VAL A 200 -25.64 -3.50 5.13
C VAL A 200 -26.65 -2.57 5.73
N GLU A 201 -26.63 -1.26 5.46
CA GLU A 201 -27.74 -0.41 5.92
C GLU A 201 -29.05 -0.83 5.23
N ALA A 202 -28.99 -1.32 3.99
CA ALA A 202 -30.14 -1.93 3.32
C ALA A 202 -30.52 -3.30 3.93
N ALA A 203 -29.54 -4.15 4.28
CA ALA A 203 -29.78 -5.46 4.86
C ALA A 203 -30.28 -5.39 6.33
N GLU A 204 -29.75 -4.49 7.15
CA GLU A 204 -30.19 -4.22 8.52
C GLU A 204 -31.59 -3.62 8.53
N ARG A 205 -31.92 -2.72 7.59
CA ARG A 205 -33.28 -2.20 7.41
C ARG A 205 -34.26 -3.29 7.01
N GLU A 206 -33.87 -4.19 6.11
CA GLU A 206 -34.75 -5.30 5.73
C GLU A 206 -34.86 -6.33 6.87
N ALA A 207 -33.80 -6.57 7.65
CA ALA A 207 -33.83 -7.42 8.84
C ALA A 207 -34.75 -6.87 9.95
N VAL A 208 -34.65 -5.58 10.29
CA VAL A 208 -35.54 -4.92 11.26
C VAL A 208 -36.98 -4.91 10.77
N LYS A 209 -37.21 -4.72 9.48
CA LYS A 209 -38.55 -4.76 8.87
C LYS A 209 -39.15 -6.17 8.88
N VAL A 210 -38.33 -7.21 8.68
CA VAL A 210 -38.72 -8.61 8.81
C VAL A 210 -39.04 -8.93 10.28
N GLU A 211 -38.18 -8.57 11.23
CA GLU A 211 -38.42 -8.78 12.67
C GLU A 211 -39.72 -8.08 13.12
N LEU A 212 -39.94 -6.84 12.68
CA LEU A 212 -41.16 -6.08 12.96
C LEU A 212 -42.41 -6.72 12.30
N GLY A 213 -42.26 -7.36 11.14
CA GLY A 213 -43.30 -8.20 10.53
C GLY A 213 -43.65 -9.41 11.39
N THR A 214 -42.63 -10.15 11.85
CA THR A 214 -42.83 -11.35 12.69
C THR A 214 -43.45 -11.02 14.05
N LEU A 215 -43.02 -9.92 14.70
CA LEU A 215 -43.58 -9.43 15.96
C LEU A 215 -45.02 -8.95 15.82
N ARG A 216 -45.38 -8.34 14.68
CA ARG A 216 -46.78 -7.98 14.37
C ARG A 216 -47.66 -9.22 14.26
N GLU A 217 -47.21 -10.24 13.54
CA GLU A 217 -47.94 -11.50 13.39
C GLU A 217 -48.09 -12.23 14.74
N GLN A 218 -47.02 -12.29 15.54
CA GLN A 218 -47.06 -12.85 16.89
C GLN A 218 -48.01 -12.08 17.82
N SER A 219 -47.99 -10.75 17.79
CA SER A 219 -48.92 -9.90 18.56
C SER A 219 -50.37 -10.12 18.15
N GLU A 220 -50.64 -10.28 16.86
CA GLU A 220 -52.00 -10.56 16.35
C GLU A 220 -52.47 -11.97 16.73
N SER A 221 -51.59 -12.96 16.64
CA SER A 221 -51.85 -14.34 17.09
C SER A 221 -52.16 -14.39 18.59
N LEU A 222 -51.37 -13.70 19.42
CA LEU A 222 -51.62 -13.57 20.85
C LEU A 222 -52.94 -12.85 21.15
N ARG A 223 -53.30 -11.81 20.39
CA ARG A 223 -54.62 -11.14 20.53
C ARG A 223 -55.77 -12.09 20.20
N LYS A 224 -55.66 -12.91 19.14
CA LYS A 224 -56.68 -13.90 18.78
C LYS A 224 -56.83 -14.97 19.86
N ARG A 225 -55.72 -15.48 20.39
CA ARG A 225 -55.72 -16.41 21.53
C ARG A 225 -56.35 -15.80 22.78
N LEU A 226 -56.03 -14.54 23.08
CA LEU A 226 -56.62 -13.80 24.20
C LEU A 226 -58.14 -13.66 24.05
N ALA A 227 -58.62 -13.26 22.87
CA ALA A 227 -60.05 -13.14 22.60
C ALA A 227 -60.79 -14.49 22.72
N ALA A 228 -60.18 -15.58 22.25
CA ALA A 228 -60.72 -16.94 22.40
C ALA A 228 -60.75 -17.38 23.87
N ALA A 229 -59.72 -17.08 24.66
CA ALA A 229 -59.68 -17.37 26.09
C ALA A 229 -60.72 -16.55 26.87
N GLU A 230 -60.91 -15.27 26.55
CA GLU A 230 -61.94 -14.42 27.15
C GLU A 230 -63.35 -14.92 26.83
N ALA A 231 -63.60 -15.35 25.59
CA ALA A 231 -64.85 -15.97 25.19
C ALA A 231 -65.12 -17.26 25.99
N SER A 232 -64.13 -18.16 26.09
CA SER A 232 -64.21 -19.40 26.87
C SER A 232 -64.47 -19.14 28.36
N LEU A 233 -63.79 -18.15 28.95
CA LEU A 233 -64.02 -17.73 30.34
C LEU A 233 -65.44 -17.18 30.53
N SER A 234 -65.95 -16.40 29.57
CA SER A 234 -67.33 -15.87 29.63
C SER A 234 -68.38 -16.98 29.60
N THR A 235 -68.13 -18.04 28.82
CA THR A 235 -69.00 -19.21 28.72
C THR A 235 -68.91 -20.04 30.00
N SER A 236 -67.70 -20.26 30.53
CA SER A 236 -67.49 -20.96 31.79
C SER A 236 -68.16 -20.23 32.97
N ARG A 237 -68.07 -18.90 33.04
CA ARG A 237 -68.77 -18.08 34.07
C ARG A 237 -70.28 -18.18 33.98
N ARG A 238 -70.84 -18.21 32.77
CA ARG A 238 -72.29 -18.41 32.56
C ARG A 238 -72.74 -19.79 33.04
N SER A 239 -72.02 -20.83 32.62
CA SER A 239 -72.30 -22.20 33.08
C SER A 239 -72.15 -22.35 34.60
N LEU A 240 -71.15 -21.69 35.22
CA LEU A 240 -70.99 -21.69 36.68
C LEU A 240 -72.17 -21.01 37.38
N ALA A 241 -72.68 -19.90 36.83
CA ALA A 241 -73.85 -19.21 37.36
C ALA A 241 -75.11 -20.09 37.26
N ASP A 242 -75.28 -20.82 36.16
CA ASP A 242 -76.40 -21.76 35.96
C ASP A 242 -76.32 -22.95 36.92
N THR A 243 -75.15 -23.59 37.05
CA THR A 243 -74.91 -24.69 37.99
C THR A 243 -75.13 -24.24 39.44
N ARG A 244 -74.68 -23.02 39.79
CA ARG A 244 -74.91 -22.43 41.12
C ARG A 244 -76.39 -22.14 41.37
N ALA A 245 -77.12 -21.68 40.36
CA ALA A 245 -78.56 -21.47 40.45
C ALA A 245 -79.31 -22.79 40.65
N GLN A 246 -78.94 -23.84 39.91
CA GLN A 246 -79.50 -25.19 40.06
C GLN A 246 -79.23 -25.77 41.45
N ALA A 247 -77.98 -25.69 41.93
CA ALA A 247 -77.62 -26.14 43.29
C ALA A 247 -78.38 -25.36 44.39
N THR A 248 -78.61 -24.06 44.19
CA THR A 248 -79.37 -23.23 45.13
C THR A 248 -80.86 -23.57 45.12
N ARG A 249 -81.44 -23.85 43.94
CA ARG A 249 -82.82 -24.34 43.80
C ARG A 249 -83.00 -25.69 44.49
N LEU A 250 -82.15 -26.66 44.17
CA LEU A 250 -82.13 -27.98 44.82
C LEU A 250 -81.94 -27.87 46.34
N ARG A 251 -81.07 -26.97 46.82
CA ARG A 251 -80.91 -26.73 48.26
C ARG A 251 -82.18 -26.17 48.91
N LYS A 252 -82.89 -25.25 48.24
CA LYS A 252 -84.18 -24.73 48.70
C LYS A 252 -85.26 -25.81 48.69
N GLU A 253 -85.30 -26.66 47.67
CA GLU A 253 -86.21 -27.81 47.59
C GLU A 253 -85.92 -28.83 48.70
N LEU A 254 -84.64 -29.14 48.99
CA LEU A 254 -84.20 -29.96 50.11
C LEU A 254 -84.48 -29.33 51.49
N ALA A 255 -84.45 -28.00 51.61
CA ALA A 255 -84.76 -27.28 52.85
C ALA A 255 -86.28 -27.14 53.09
N ASN A 256 -87.07 -27.09 52.01
CA ASN A 256 -88.53 -27.07 52.04
C ASN A 256 -89.14 -28.48 51.99
N ALA A 257 -88.33 -29.52 51.77
CA ALA A 257 -88.74 -30.90 51.95
C ALA A 257 -89.11 -31.09 53.43
N PRO A 258 -90.33 -31.57 53.74
CA PRO A 258 -90.87 -31.56 55.09
C PRO A 258 -89.96 -32.33 56.05
N ALA A 259 -89.36 -31.59 57.00
CA ALA A 259 -88.84 -32.14 58.24
C ALA A 259 -90.02 -32.52 59.14
N THR A 260 -90.78 -33.53 58.71
CA THR A 260 -91.76 -34.21 59.57
C THR A 260 -91.09 -35.45 60.17
N ALA A 261 -91.06 -35.42 61.50
CA ALA A 261 -91.00 -36.56 62.42
C ALA A 261 -89.61 -37.04 62.90
N ALA A 262 -89.02 -36.27 63.80
CA ALA A 262 -88.94 -36.74 65.19
C ALA A 262 -90.18 -36.15 65.91
N ALA A 263 -91.15 -36.91 66.40
CA ALA A 263 -91.31 -38.35 66.62
C ALA A 263 -92.83 -38.69 66.73
N PRO A 264 -93.26 -39.95 66.90
CA PRO A 264 -92.61 -41.24 66.62
C PRO A 264 -93.41 -42.14 65.65
N ALA A 265 -92.69 -43.07 65.01
CA ALA A 265 -93.19 -44.35 64.51
C ALA A 265 -94.33 -44.36 63.48
N SER A 266 -93.99 -44.05 62.23
CA SER A 266 -94.38 -44.89 61.09
C SER A 266 -93.25 -44.90 60.08
N THR A 267 -93.00 -46.07 59.51
CA THR A 267 -91.89 -46.36 58.59
C THR A 267 -91.73 -45.25 57.55
N PRO A 268 -90.56 -44.62 57.46
CA PRO A 268 -90.32 -43.60 56.45
C PRO A 268 -90.45 -44.26 55.07
N ASP A 269 -91.32 -43.71 54.23
CA ASP A 269 -91.59 -44.22 52.88
C ASP A 269 -90.26 -44.49 52.16
N PRO A 270 -89.96 -45.75 51.79
CA PRO A 270 -88.71 -46.10 51.11
C PRO A 270 -88.52 -45.30 49.81
N ALA A 271 -89.62 -44.90 49.16
CA ALA A 271 -89.58 -44.06 47.97
C ALA A 271 -89.13 -42.63 48.31
N ALA A 272 -89.65 -42.04 49.40
CA ALA A 272 -89.22 -40.73 49.88
C ALA A 272 -87.77 -40.72 50.40
N GLN A 273 -87.32 -41.80 51.06
CA GLN A 273 -85.92 -41.94 51.48
C GLN A 273 -84.97 -42.16 50.30
N ARG A 274 -85.36 -42.95 49.30
CA ARG A 274 -84.61 -43.08 48.04
C ARG A 274 -84.55 -41.76 47.29
N ALA A 275 -85.66 -41.05 47.14
CA ALA A 275 -85.71 -39.74 46.51
C ALA A 275 -84.83 -38.72 47.25
N LEU A 276 -84.81 -38.74 48.60
CA LEU A 276 -83.93 -37.89 49.39
C LEU A 276 -82.45 -38.29 49.26
N ALA A 277 -82.15 -39.60 49.19
CA ALA A 277 -80.80 -40.10 48.99
C ALA A 277 -80.28 -39.79 47.57
N GLU A 278 -81.13 -39.91 46.55
CA GLU A 278 -80.88 -39.53 45.16
C GLU A 278 -80.67 -38.02 45.05
N ALA A 279 -81.53 -37.19 45.67
CA ALA A 279 -81.36 -35.74 45.72
C ALA A 279 -80.08 -35.32 46.45
N LYS A 280 -79.70 -36.00 47.54
CA LYS A 280 -78.42 -35.76 48.24
C LYS A 280 -77.21 -36.23 47.40
N ALA A 281 -77.33 -37.32 46.66
CA ALA A 281 -76.29 -37.78 45.75
C ALA A 281 -76.10 -36.81 44.57
N GLU A 282 -77.20 -36.30 44.02
CA GLU A 282 -77.20 -35.29 42.96
C GLU A 282 -76.63 -33.95 43.46
N GLN A 283 -76.97 -33.54 44.69
CA GLN A 283 -76.35 -32.39 45.35
C GLN A 283 -74.83 -32.54 45.47
N ARG A 284 -74.33 -33.74 45.87
CA ARG A 284 -72.89 -34.01 45.95
C ARG A 284 -72.21 -33.98 44.59
N ARG A 285 -72.86 -34.54 43.55
CA ARG A 285 -72.37 -34.47 42.16
C ARG A 285 -72.27 -33.03 41.67
N LEU A 286 -73.31 -32.23 41.88
CA LEU A 286 -73.32 -30.81 41.50
C LEU A 286 -72.29 -29.97 42.26
N LEU A 287 -72.05 -30.26 43.55
CA LEU A 287 -71.00 -29.58 44.32
C LEU A 287 -69.59 -29.95 43.82
N THR A 288 -69.39 -31.21 43.43
CA THR A 288 -68.11 -31.67 42.86
C THR A 288 -67.88 -31.02 41.50
N ALA A 289 -68.88 -31.05 40.61
CA ALA A 289 -68.86 -30.36 39.33
C ALA A 289 -68.63 -28.85 39.47
N LEU A 290 -69.22 -28.20 40.49
CA LEU A 290 -68.99 -26.79 40.80
C LEU A 290 -67.54 -26.53 41.20
N SER A 291 -66.93 -27.41 42.00
CA SER A 291 -65.52 -27.29 42.41
C SER A 291 -64.55 -27.47 41.24
N GLU A 292 -64.79 -28.46 40.37
CA GLU A 292 -64.02 -28.69 39.16
C GLU A 292 -64.14 -27.48 38.21
N GLN A 293 -65.34 -26.95 38.04
CA GLN A 293 -65.60 -25.79 37.20
C GLN A 293 -64.98 -24.49 37.75
N GLN A 294 -64.93 -24.33 39.08
CA GLN A 294 -64.21 -23.22 39.72
C GLN A 294 -62.70 -23.32 39.48
N GLN A 295 -62.14 -24.52 39.51
CA GLN A 295 -60.72 -24.74 39.24
C GLN A 295 -60.38 -24.46 37.77
N ILE A 296 -61.20 -24.93 36.82
CA ILE A 296 -61.07 -24.61 35.39
C ILE A 296 -61.13 -23.09 35.16
N SER A 297 -62.05 -22.38 35.82
CA SER A 297 -62.12 -20.92 35.72
C SER A 297 -60.91 -20.21 36.33
N ALA A 298 -60.30 -20.76 37.39
CA ALA A 298 -59.10 -20.20 38.00
C ALA A 298 -57.86 -20.41 37.11
N ASP A 299 -57.73 -21.59 36.50
CA ASP A 299 -56.64 -21.90 35.58
C ASP A 299 -56.73 -21.07 34.29
N LEU A 300 -57.93 -20.91 33.71
CA LEU A 300 -58.16 -20.01 32.58
C LEU A 300 -57.82 -18.56 32.91
N ASN A 301 -58.12 -18.08 34.13
CA ASN A 301 -57.73 -16.72 34.55
C ASN A 301 -56.21 -16.57 34.66
N ARG A 302 -55.50 -17.61 35.12
CA ARG A 302 -54.04 -17.61 35.21
C ARG A 302 -53.41 -17.53 33.81
N GLU A 303 -53.84 -18.39 32.89
CA GLU A 303 -53.39 -18.41 31.50
C GLU A 303 -53.71 -17.09 30.75
N LEU A 304 -54.86 -16.49 31.06
CA LEU A 304 -55.25 -15.18 30.52
C LEU A 304 -54.31 -14.07 31.01
N ASN A 305 -53.96 -14.07 32.29
CA ASN A 305 -53.06 -13.07 32.87
C ASN A 305 -51.63 -13.22 32.35
N GLU A 306 -51.15 -14.46 32.18
CA GLU A 306 -49.86 -14.75 31.53
C GLU A 306 -49.85 -14.26 30.07
N SER A 307 -50.90 -14.59 29.30
CA SER A 307 -51.06 -14.16 27.91
C SER A 307 -51.13 -12.63 27.75
N ARG A 308 -51.76 -11.93 28.72
CA ARG A 308 -51.79 -10.46 28.79
C ARG A 308 -50.41 -9.88 29.10
N GLY A 309 -49.65 -10.51 29.99
CA GLY A 309 -48.28 -10.14 30.32
C GLY A 309 -47.34 -10.26 29.13
N THR A 310 -47.41 -11.38 28.40
CA THR A 310 -46.64 -11.57 27.16
C THR A 310 -47.06 -10.55 26.10
N LEU A 311 -48.35 -10.32 25.88
CA LEU A 311 -48.82 -9.33 24.89
C LEU A 311 -48.39 -7.90 25.25
N ALA A 312 -48.35 -7.54 26.53
CA ALA A 312 -47.86 -6.24 26.98
C ALA A 312 -46.36 -6.07 26.73
N THR A 313 -45.58 -7.14 26.94
CA THR A 313 -44.13 -7.16 26.70
C THR A 313 -43.83 -7.04 25.20
N GLU A 314 -44.52 -7.80 24.35
CA GLU A 314 -44.38 -7.71 22.90
C GLU A 314 -44.84 -6.36 22.33
N ARG A 315 -45.87 -5.74 22.93
CA ARG A 315 -46.28 -4.37 22.56
C ARG A 315 -45.23 -3.32 22.92
N ARG A 316 -44.53 -3.48 24.06
CA ARG A 316 -43.43 -2.58 24.42
C ARG A 316 -42.26 -2.74 23.46
N ARG A 317 -41.85 -3.98 23.17
CA ARG A 317 -40.78 -4.24 22.21
C ARG A 317 -41.11 -3.72 20.81
N LEU A 318 -42.37 -3.88 20.37
CA LEU A 318 -42.83 -3.32 19.09
C LEU A 318 -42.84 -1.78 19.09
N ALA A 319 -43.18 -1.14 20.21
CA ALA A 319 -43.10 0.31 20.36
C ALA A 319 -41.64 0.81 20.39
N GLU A 320 -40.75 0.10 21.07
CA GLU A 320 -39.30 0.37 21.09
C GLU A 320 -38.71 0.26 19.69
N LEU A 321 -38.97 -0.81 18.95
CA LEU A 321 -38.53 -0.97 17.55
C LEU A 321 -39.15 0.07 16.61
N HIS A 322 -40.38 0.53 16.87
CA HIS A 322 -40.97 1.65 16.12
C HIS A 322 -40.28 2.98 16.39
N VAL A 323 -39.90 3.23 17.64
CA VAL A 323 -39.11 4.40 18.02
C VAL A 323 -37.71 4.31 17.43
N GLU A 324 -37.02 3.17 17.52
CA GLU A 324 -35.71 2.94 16.90
C GLU A 324 -35.77 3.11 15.38
N LEU A 325 -36.80 2.60 14.71
CA LEU A 325 -36.99 2.79 13.27
C LEU A 325 -37.30 4.26 12.94
N ALA A 326 -38.10 4.95 13.76
CA ALA A 326 -38.43 6.36 13.58
C ALA A 326 -37.23 7.27 13.86
N ASP A 327 -36.42 6.94 14.87
CA ASP A 327 -35.19 7.63 15.24
C ASP A 327 -34.11 7.37 14.19
N ALA A 328 -33.99 6.15 13.67
CA ALA A 328 -33.13 5.85 12.52
C ALA A 328 -33.61 6.55 11.25
N GLN A 329 -34.92 6.67 11.01
CA GLN A 329 -35.48 7.44 9.90
C GLN A 329 -35.30 8.95 10.10
N THR A 330 -35.31 9.44 11.33
CA THR A 330 -35.14 10.85 11.67
C THR A 330 -33.65 11.23 11.67
N ALA A 331 -32.78 10.34 12.14
CA ALA A 331 -31.32 10.42 12.02
C ALA A 331 -30.92 10.35 10.55
N LEU A 332 -31.44 9.41 9.76
CA LEU A 332 -31.24 9.37 8.31
C LEU A 332 -31.81 10.62 7.64
N LYS A 333 -32.99 11.13 8.02
CA LYS A 333 -33.49 12.40 7.50
C LYS A 333 -32.62 13.58 7.94
N ALA A 334 -32.01 13.55 9.12
CA ALA A 334 -31.12 14.59 9.64
C ALA A 334 -29.71 14.52 9.02
N GLU A 335 -29.26 13.32 8.65
CA GLU A 335 -27.99 12.99 8.00
C GLU A 335 -28.10 13.21 6.48
N MET A 336 -29.23 12.81 5.87
CA MET A 336 -29.64 13.27 4.54
C MET A 336 -29.95 14.78 4.53
N ALA A 337 -30.35 15.42 5.63
CA ALA A 337 -30.53 16.87 5.71
C ALA A 337 -29.23 17.64 6.04
N ARG A 338 -28.14 16.95 6.40
CA ARG A 338 -26.79 17.51 6.55
C ARG A 338 -25.85 16.85 5.53
N PRO A 339 -25.79 17.27 4.25
CA PRO A 339 -26.25 18.52 3.64
C PRO A 339 -27.02 18.27 2.31
N ALA A 340 -28.27 17.79 2.35
CA ALA A 340 -29.11 17.69 1.14
C ALA A 340 -30.46 18.44 1.23
N ALA A 341 -30.61 19.39 2.16
CA ALA A 341 -31.75 20.31 2.17
C ALA A 341 -31.31 21.73 1.76
N GLN A 342 -31.06 21.90 0.47
CA GLN A 342 -31.66 22.94 -0.39
C GLN A 342 -31.07 22.79 -1.79
N ASP A 343 -31.31 21.63 -2.41
CA ASP A 343 -31.25 21.54 -3.87
C ASP A 343 -32.68 21.86 -4.35
N THR A 344 -32.90 23.13 -4.68
CA THR A 344 -34.18 23.59 -5.24
C THR A 344 -34.60 22.68 -6.39
N ALA A 345 -35.90 22.51 -6.66
CA ALA A 345 -36.36 21.73 -7.81
C ALA A 345 -35.68 22.19 -9.12
N ALA A 346 -35.33 23.48 -9.20
CA ALA A 346 -34.54 24.07 -10.27
C ALA A 346 -33.09 23.54 -10.35
N GLN A 347 -32.38 23.38 -9.23
CA GLN A 347 -31.02 22.81 -9.22
C GLN A 347 -31.00 21.31 -9.53
N ARG A 348 -32.00 20.55 -9.06
CA ARG A 348 -32.12 19.12 -9.44
C ARG A 348 -32.44 18.95 -10.93
N ALA A 349 -33.33 19.77 -11.47
CA ALA A 349 -33.61 19.80 -12.90
C ALA A 349 -32.34 20.16 -13.70
N LEU A 350 -31.61 21.20 -13.29
CA LEU A 350 -30.40 21.65 -13.98
C LEU A 350 -29.24 20.65 -13.89
N ARG A 351 -29.06 19.97 -12.75
CA ARG A 351 -28.10 18.85 -12.61
C ARG A 351 -28.47 17.66 -13.49
N SER A 352 -29.76 17.31 -13.55
CA SER A 352 -30.23 16.25 -14.44
C SER A 352 -30.03 16.61 -15.92
N GLU A 353 -30.17 17.88 -16.28
CA GLU A 353 -29.91 18.40 -17.62
C GLU A 353 -28.42 18.37 -17.97
N VAL A 354 -27.54 18.76 -17.04
CA VAL A 354 -26.08 18.64 -17.18
C VAL A 354 -25.66 17.18 -17.35
N GLN A 355 -26.22 16.25 -16.57
CA GLN A 355 -25.97 14.82 -16.71
C GLN A 355 -26.47 14.27 -18.05
N ALA A 356 -27.66 14.67 -18.49
CA ALA A 356 -28.21 14.27 -19.79
C ALA A 356 -27.38 14.83 -20.97
N LEU A 357 -26.91 16.08 -20.89
CA LEU A 357 -26.03 16.69 -21.89
C LEU A 357 -24.66 16.00 -21.93
N SER A 358 -24.09 15.66 -20.77
CA SER A 358 -22.84 14.91 -20.67
C SER A 358 -22.94 13.51 -21.30
N ALA A 359 -24.02 12.78 -21.01
CA ALA A 359 -24.28 11.47 -21.61
C ALA A 359 -24.45 11.56 -23.14
N ARG A 360 -25.16 12.58 -23.64
CA ARG A 360 -25.33 12.83 -25.08
C ARG A 360 -24.00 13.19 -25.75
N LEU A 361 -23.15 13.99 -25.09
CA LEU A 361 -21.81 14.32 -25.59
C LEU A 361 -20.93 13.07 -25.72
N GLN A 362 -21.06 12.13 -24.80
CA GLN A 362 -20.35 10.86 -24.90
C GLN A 362 -20.85 10.02 -26.08
N SER A 363 -22.17 9.91 -26.25
CA SER A 363 -22.78 9.24 -27.42
C SER A 363 -22.32 9.84 -28.75
N ASN A 364 -22.24 11.17 -28.86
CA ASN A 364 -21.77 11.85 -30.08
C ASN A 364 -20.28 11.58 -30.35
N ARG A 365 -19.45 11.44 -29.31
CA ARG A 365 -18.03 11.05 -29.49
C ARG A 365 -17.91 9.63 -30.00
N ASP A 366 -18.72 8.72 -29.47
CA ASP A 366 -18.73 7.31 -29.89
C ASP A 366 -19.21 7.17 -31.35
N GLU A 367 -20.23 7.94 -31.75
CA GLU A 367 -20.70 8.02 -33.13
C GLU A 367 -19.61 8.55 -34.08
N ILE A 368 -18.90 9.62 -33.70
CA ILE A 368 -17.77 10.15 -34.48
C ILE A 368 -16.68 9.09 -34.63
N GLN A 369 -16.36 8.32 -33.57
CA GLN A 369 -15.38 7.24 -33.65
C GLN A 369 -15.83 6.15 -34.63
N GLN A 370 -17.10 5.75 -34.58
CA GLN A 370 -17.66 4.74 -35.49
C GLN A 370 -17.65 5.21 -36.95
N LEU A 371 -18.05 6.46 -37.22
CA LEU A 371 -18.05 7.06 -38.55
C LEU A 371 -16.62 7.23 -39.08
N THR A 372 -15.67 7.62 -38.23
CA THR A 372 -14.24 7.71 -38.59
C THR A 372 -13.66 6.34 -38.95
N GLY A 373 -14.07 5.28 -38.25
CA GLY A 373 -13.73 3.90 -38.59
C GLY A 373 -14.24 3.49 -39.97
N LYS A 374 -15.51 3.80 -40.29
CA LYS A 374 -16.11 3.53 -41.60
C LYS A 374 -15.40 4.29 -42.73
N LEU A 375 -15.06 5.56 -42.51
CA LEU A 375 -14.29 6.36 -43.45
C LEU A 375 -12.92 5.75 -43.73
N THR A 376 -12.20 5.34 -42.68
CA THR A 376 -10.87 4.72 -42.81
C THR A 376 -10.92 3.40 -43.60
N ALA A 377 -11.96 2.59 -43.38
CA ALA A 377 -12.19 1.36 -44.14
C ALA A 377 -12.50 1.66 -45.62
N SER A 378 -13.33 2.67 -45.90
CA SER A 378 -13.66 3.11 -47.26
C SER A 378 -12.43 3.64 -48.01
N ASP A 379 -11.57 4.42 -47.34
CA ASP A 379 -10.31 4.92 -47.91
C ASP A 379 -9.30 3.81 -48.19
N THR A 380 -9.26 2.79 -47.34
CA THR A 380 -8.43 1.61 -47.56
C THR A 380 -8.89 0.85 -48.81
N ARG A 381 -10.21 0.64 -48.96
CA ARG A 381 -10.79 0.00 -50.13
C ARG A 381 -10.55 0.81 -51.41
N ASN A 382 -10.63 2.14 -51.35
CA ASN A 382 -10.28 3.03 -52.47
C ASN A 382 -8.83 2.86 -52.93
N ARG A 383 -7.89 2.72 -51.99
CA ARG A 383 -6.46 2.49 -52.31
C ARG A 383 -6.21 1.10 -52.89
N GLU A 384 -6.95 0.09 -52.48
CA GLU A 384 -6.90 -1.26 -53.06
C GLU A 384 -7.42 -1.26 -54.49
N LEU A 385 -8.65 -0.79 -54.70
CA LEU A 385 -9.27 -0.72 -56.03
C LEU A 385 -8.44 0.14 -57.00
N SER A 386 -7.84 1.24 -56.54
CA SER A 386 -6.92 2.04 -57.36
C SER A 386 -5.68 1.25 -57.80
N ARG A 387 -5.13 0.41 -56.92
CA ARG A 387 -3.98 -0.47 -57.25
C ARG A 387 -4.39 -1.56 -58.24
N GLU A 388 -5.57 -2.15 -58.09
CA GLU A 388 -6.10 -3.17 -59.00
C GLU A 388 -6.37 -2.61 -60.40
N VAL A 389 -6.97 -1.42 -60.50
CA VAL A 389 -7.16 -0.71 -61.77
C VAL A 389 -5.80 -0.44 -62.45
N ALA A 390 -4.82 0.09 -61.71
CA ALA A 390 -3.49 0.36 -62.24
C ALA A 390 -2.77 -0.92 -62.72
N ALA A 391 -2.98 -2.05 -62.03
CA ALA A 391 -2.45 -3.34 -62.44
C ALA A 391 -3.08 -3.84 -63.75
N ARG A 392 -4.41 -3.69 -63.92
CA ARG A 392 -5.09 -4.02 -65.19
C ARG A 392 -4.66 -3.11 -66.34
N ASP A 393 -4.49 -1.82 -66.08
CA ASP A 393 -3.96 -0.88 -67.08
C ASP A 393 -2.56 -1.30 -67.57
N HIS A 394 -1.72 -1.81 -66.66
CA HIS A 394 -0.40 -2.35 -67.01
C HIS A 394 -0.49 -3.62 -67.89
N GLU A 395 -1.38 -4.55 -67.55
CA GLU A 395 -1.62 -5.77 -68.32
C GLU A 395 -2.17 -5.48 -69.73
N ILE A 396 -3.15 -4.58 -69.84
CA ILE A 396 -3.70 -4.11 -71.12
C ILE A 396 -2.56 -3.56 -71.99
N ALA A 397 -1.67 -2.73 -71.43
CA ALA A 397 -0.53 -2.19 -72.15
C ALA A 397 0.51 -3.26 -72.55
N GLN A 398 0.66 -4.35 -71.80
CA GLN A 398 1.49 -5.49 -72.18
C GLN A 398 0.87 -6.27 -73.35
N ILE A 399 -0.43 -6.59 -73.28
CA ILE A 399 -1.13 -7.33 -74.33
C ILE A 399 -1.16 -6.52 -75.64
N GLN A 400 -1.40 -5.20 -75.58
CA GLN A 400 -1.34 -4.33 -76.75
C GLN A 400 0.05 -4.33 -77.41
N ARG A 401 1.13 -4.30 -76.62
CA ARG A 401 2.50 -4.38 -77.14
C ARG A 401 2.77 -5.73 -77.82
N GLN A 402 2.26 -6.83 -77.27
CA GLN A 402 2.38 -8.16 -77.87
C GLN A 402 1.63 -8.26 -79.20
N LEU A 403 0.44 -7.64 -79.30
CA LEU A 403 -0.34 -7.57 -80.54
C LEU A 403 0.35 -6.76 -81.64
N THR A 404 1.04 -5.67 -81.30
CA THR A 404 1.78 -4.85 -82.29
C THR A 404 3.08 -5.47 -82.78
N ALA A 405 3.60 -6.51 -82.11
CA ALA A 405 4.93 -7.07 -82.36
C ALA A 405 4.93 -8.37 -83.18
N ARG A 406 3.76 -8.82 -83.67
CA ARG A 406 3.61 -10.13 -84.35
C ARG A 406 2.98 -9.97 -85.72
N ASP A 407 3.58 -10.63 -86.72
CA ASP A 407 3.16 -10.58 -88.14
C ASP A 407 2.53 -11.88 -88.68
N ASP A 408 2.54 -13.01 -87.96
CA ASP A 408 2.06 -14.29 -88.50
C ASP A 408 1.27 -15.17 -87.51
N THR A 409 0.25 -15.85 -88.07
CA THR A 409 -0.75 -16.79 -87.49
C THR A 409 -1.98 -16.18 -86.79
N GLY A 410 -3.15 -16.34 -87.42
CA GLY A 410 -4.41 -15.73 -86.98
C GLY A 410 -5.00 -16.27 -85.66
N ALA A 411 -4.63 -17.46 -85.20
CA ALA A 411 -5.20 -18.07 -83.99
C ALA A 411 -4.66 -17.45 -82.69
N GLU A 412 -3.35 -17.15 -82.61
CA GLU A 412 -2.75 -16.55 -81.42
C GLU A 412 -3.11 -15.05 -81.29
N ILE A 413 -3.25 -14.35 -82.43
CA ILE A 413 -3.75 -12.97 -82.47
C ILE A 413 -5.20 -12.91 -81.95
N ALA A 414 -6.05 -13.86 -82.36
CA ALA A 414 -7.43 -13.94 -81.87
C ALA A 414 -7.49 -14.19 -80.35
N GLN A 415 -6.61 -15.04 -79.82
CA GLN A 415 -6.53 -15.28 -78.37
C GLN A 415 -6.06 -14.04 -77.59
N LEU A 416 -5.06 -13.32 -78.08
CA LEU A 416 -4.58 -12.08 -77.45
C LEU A 416 -5.62 -10.96 -77.53
N GLN A 417 -6.38 -10.86 -78.62
CA GLN A 417 -7.50 -9.94 -78.74
C GLN A 417 -8.63 -10.28 -77.76
N SER A 418 -8.92 -11.57 -77.56
CA SER A 418 -9.87 -12.03 -76.55
C SER A 418 -9.41 -11.67 -75.12
N ASN A 419 -8.14 -11.93 -74.79
CA ASN A 419 -7.56 -11.59 -73.48
C ASN A 419 -7.51 -10.07 -73.24
N LEU A 420 -7.24 -9.28 -74.28
CA LEU A 420 -7.28 -7.82 -74.24
C LEU A 420 -8.70 -7.33 -73.92
N HIS A 421 -9.70 -7.87 -74.62
CA HIS A 421 -11.10 -7.52 -74.39
C HIS A 421 -11.53 -7.89 -72.97
N ALA A 422 -11.18 -9.08 -72.49
CA ALA A 422 -11.45 -9.52 -71.12
C ALA A 422 -10.80 -8.61 -70.08
N SER A 423 -9.52 -8.25 -70.27
CA SER A 423 -8.81 -7.33 -69.37
C SER A 423 -9.37 -5.91 -69.38
N GLN A 424 -9.78 -5.42 -70.55
CA GLN A 424 -10.44 -4.11 -70.70
C GLN A 424 -11.82 -4.08 -70.02
N GLN A 425 -12.57 -5.18 -70.09
CA GLN A 425 -13.87 -5.31 -69.43
C GLN A 425 -13.71 -5.34 -67.91
N GLU A 426 -12.74 -6.10 -67.39
CA GLU A 426 -12.45 -6.15 -65.95
C GLU A 426 -11.92 -4.81 -65.43
N ARG A 427 -11.08 -4.12 -66.20
CA ARG A 427 -10.62 -2.76 -65.87
C ARG A 427 -11.78 -1.76 -65.77
N ARG A 428 -12.77 -1.84 -66.67
CA ARG A 428 -13.97 -0.99 -66.60
C ARG A 428 -14.78 -1.29 -65.34
N ARG A 429 -15.01 -2.57 -65.05
CA ARG A 429 -15.69 -3.00 -63.82
C ARG A 429 -15.00 -2.46 -62.55
N LEU A 430 -13.69 -2.63 -62.44
CA LEU A 430 -12.92 -2.14 -61.29
C LEU A 430 -12.91 -0.61 -61.20
N ALA A 431 -12.94 0.09 -62.33
CA ALA A 431 -13.06 1.55 -62.36
C ALA A 431 -14.44 2.03 -61.87
N ASP A 432 -15.52 1.32 -62.24
CA ASP A 432 -16.87 1.60 -61.74
C ASP A 432 -16.98 1.31 -60.23
N GLU A 433 -16.39 0.20 -59.76
CA GLU A 433 -16.31 -0.14 -58.33
C GLU A 433 -15.50 0.91 -57.54
N LEU A 434 -14.40 1.42 -58.12
CA LEU A 434 -13.60 2.50 -57.53
C LEU A 434 -14.40 3.81 -57.44
N ALA A 435 -15.14 4.19 -58.49
CA ALA A 435 -15.97 5.38 -58.47
C ALA A 435 -17.09 5.29 -57.41
N ALA A 436 -17.70 4.12 -57.26
CA ALA A 436 -18.69 3.87 -56.21
C ALA A 436 -18.08 3.95 -54.79
N ALA A 437 -16.88 3.40 -54.60
CA ALA A 437 -16.16 3.45 -53.32
C ALA A 437 -15.69 4.89 -52.97
N GLN A 438 -15.30 5.69 -53.97
CA GLN A 438 -14.96 7.10 -53.79
C GLN A 438 -16.18 7.92 -53.36
N LEU A 439 -17.35 7.66 -53.95
CA LEU A 439 -18.61 8.28 -53.55
C LEU A 439 -19.01 7.90 -52.10
N ALA A 440 -18.79 6.64 -51.71
CA ALA A 440 -19.05 6.16 -50.35
C ALA A 440 -18.11 6.77 -49.30
N SER A 441 -16.82 6.95 -49.64
CA SER A 441 -15.87 7.69 -48.79
C SER A 441 -16.28 9.17 -48.65
N ALA A 442 -16.63 9.85 -49.75
CA ALA A 442 -17.08 11.25 -49.71
C ALA A 442 -18.39 11.46 -48.94
N LYS A 443 -19.26 10.44 -48.88
CA LYS A 443 -20.44 10.44 -48.01
C LYS A 443 -20.05 10.27 -46.54
N SER A 444 -19.21 9.29 -46.23
CA SER A 444 -18.74 9.01 -44.86
C SER A 444 -17.99 10.21 -44.27
N GLN A 445 -17.22 10.94 -45.08
CA GLN A 445 -16.54 12.17 -44.67
C GLN A 445 -17.54 13.27 -44.27
N ARG A 446 -18.61 13.48 -45.05
CA ARG A 446 -19.67 14.44 -44.73
C ARG A 446 -20.42 14.07 -43.45
N ASP A 447 -20.66 12.78 -43.22
CA ASP A 447 -21.31 12.28 -42.01
C ASP A 447 -20.44 12.56 -40.77
N VAL A 448 -19.12 12.34 -40.85
CA VAL A 448 -18.15 12.68 -39.78
C VAL A 448 -18.13 14.18 -39.49
N ASP A 449 -18.13 15.02 -40.53
CA ASP A 449 -18.07 16.47 -40.37
C ASP A 449 -19.36 17.04 -39.75
N THR A 450 -20.51 16.46 -40.11
CA THR A 450 -21.82 16.81 -39.51
C THR A 450 -21.85 16.46 -38.02
N ALA A 451 -21.44 15.23 -37.66
CA ALA A 451 -21.38 14.80 -36.26
C ALA A 451 -20.43 15.65 -35.40
N ARG A 452 -19.32 16.12 -35.98
CA ARG A 452 -18.38 17.05 -35.30
C ARG A 452 -18.99 18.43 -35.04
N GLN A 453 -19.79 18.95 -35.98
CA GLN A 453 -20.49 20.23 -35.79
C GLN A 453 -21.53 20.14 -34.66
N GLU A 454 -22.28 19.05 -34.59
CA GLU A 454 -23.26 18.82 -33.51
C GLU A 454 -22.58 18.70 -32.13
N LEU A 455 -21.44 18.00 -32.05
CA LEU A 455 -20.64 17.93 -30.83
C LEU A 455 -20.24 19.32 -30.33
N GLY A 456 -19.82 20.21 -31.24
CA GLY A 456 -19.40 21.59 -30.90
C GLY A 456 -20.56 22.51 -30.46
N LEU A 457 -21.80 22.22 -30.84
CA LEU A 457 -22.99 22.92 -30.34
C LEU A 457 -23.34 22.45 -28.92
N ARG A 458 -23.33 21.14 -28.68
CA ARG A 458 -23.66 20.55 -27.37
C ARG A 458 -22.64 20.89 -26.29
N GLN A 459 -21.37 21.07 -26.64
CA GLN A 459 -20.34 21.53 -25.70
C GLN A 459 -20.61 22.95 -25.18
N ARG A 460 -21.18 23.83 -26.01
CA ARG A 460 -21.54 25.20 -25.61
C ARG A 460 -22.77 25.23 -24.70
N GLU A 461 -23.74 24.35 -24.94
CA GLU A 461 -24.92 24.19 -24.07
C GLU A 461 -24.52 23.70 -22.66
N LEU A 462 -23.60 22.73 -22.58
CA LEU A 462 -23.09 22.22 -21.29
C LEU A 462 -22.39 23.34 -20.49
N ALA A 463 -21.49 24.10 -21.13
CA ALA A 463 -20.77 25.19 -20.47
C ALA A 463 -21.72 26.26 -19.87
N THR A 464 -22.84 26.52 -20.56
CA THR A 464 -23.86 27.49 -20.10
C THR A 464 -24.64 26.96 -18.90
N ALA A 465 -24.98 25.66 -18.88
CA ALA A 465 -25.67 25.01 -17.77
C ALA A 465 -24.79 24.93 -16.51
N GLU A 466 -23.50 24.64 -16.66
CA GLU A 466 -22.52 24.61 -15.56
C GLU A 466 -22.35 25.99 -14.91
N GLN A 467 -22.27 27.06 -15.69
CA GLN A 467 -22.16 28.43 -15.19
C GLN A 467 -23.38 28.84 -14.34
N THR A 468 -24.57 28.35 -14.70
CA THR A 468 -25.82 28.63 -13.98
C THR A 468 -25.88 27.91 -12.62
N LEU A 469 -25.30 26.71 -12.50
CA LEU A 469 -25.20 25.99 -11.22
C LEU A 469 -24.31 26.70 -10.20
N VAL A 470 -23.22 27.33 -10.65
CA VAL A 470 -22.31 28.08 -9.79
C VAL A 470 -23.02 29.28 -9.16
N GLN A 471 -23.79 30.04 -9.94
CA GLN A 471 -24.51 31.22 -9.45
C GLN A 471 -25.58 30.88 -8.39
N LEU A 472 -26.28 29.74 -8.54
CA LEU A 472 -27.28 29.27 -7.58
C LEU A 472 -26.65 28.84 -6.24
N ARG A 473 -25.43 28.29 -6.29
CA ARG A 473 -24.70 27.87 -5.09
C ARG A 473 -24.26 29.06 -4.25
N ASP A 474 -23.77 30.13 -4.88
CA ASP A 474 -23.34 31.35 -4.17
C ASP A 474 -24.51 32.04 -3.44
N GLN A 475 -25.72 32.00 -4.02
CA GLN A 475 -26.93 32.54 -3.38
C GLN A 475 -27.33 31.75 -2.12
N LEU A 476 -27.13 30.42 -2.11
CA LEU A 476 -27.42 29.54 -0.99
C LEU A 476 -26.48 29.74 0.19
N ASP A 477 -25.18 29.91 -0.09
CA ASP A 477 -24.17 30.17 0.93
C ASP A 477 -24.40 31.53 1.61
N SER A 478 -25.01 32.49 0.92
CA SER A 478 -25.42 33.76 1.52
C SER A 478 -26.56 33.62 2.54
N ARG A 479 -27.52 32.71 2.31
CA ARG A 479 -28.63 32.45 3.24
C ARG A 479 -28.19 31.71 4.50
N ARG A 480 -27.28 30.74 4.36
CA ARG A 480 -26.74 29.95 5.49
C ARG A 480 -26.01 30.82 6.52
N ARG A 481 -25.36 31.91 6.08
CA ARG A 481 -24.74 32.88 6.99
C ARG A 481 -25.76 33.63 7.87
N GLY A 482 -27.02 33.73 7.45
CA GLY A 482 -28.09 34.34 8.25
C GLY A 482 -28.59 33.45 9.40
N GLU A 483 -28.64 32.13 9.20
CA GLU A 483 -29.17 31.16 10.18
C GLU A 483 -28.24 30.94 11.38
N ILE A 484 -26.93 31.18 11.23
CA ILE A 484 -25.93 31.07 12.31
C ILE A 484 -26.18 32.12 13.41
N SER A 485 -26.73 33.30 13.07
CA SER A 485 -27.06 34.35 14.05
C SER A 485 -28.20 33.99 15.02
N ALA A 486 -28.99 32.96 14.70
CA ALA A 486 -30.11 32.52 15.54
C ALA A 486 -29.66 31.67 16.75
N SER A 487 -28.47 31.04 16.69
CA SER A 487 -27.90 30.28 17.81
C SER A 487 -27.36 31.18 18.93
N ASP A 488 -26.87 32.37 18.61
CA ASP A 488 -26.35 33.33 19.60
C ASP A 488 -27.46 33.90 20.49
N ALA A 489 -28.67 34.05 19.94
CA ALA A 489 -29.85 34.50 20.69
C ALA A 489 -30.31 33.50 21.76
N GLN A 490 -30.12 32.19 21.53
CA GLN A 490 -30.45 31.15 22.51
C GLN A 490 -29.45 31.10 23.67
N ILE A 491 -28.17 31.37 23.40
CA ILE A 491 -27.13 31.45 24.43
C ILE A 491 -27.38 32.65 25.34
N ALA A 492 -27.71 33.81 24.77
CA ALA A 492 -28.05 35.02 25.54
C ALA A 492 -29.29 34.83 26.44
N ALA A 493 -30.29 34.06 25.98
CA ALA A 493 -31.49 33.76 26.78
C ALA A 493 -31.19 32.86 28.00
N LEU A 494 -30.26 31.92 27.86
CA LEU A 494 -29.83 31.05 28.96
C LEU A 494 -29.00 31.81 29.99
N GLU A 495 -28.13 32.73 29.56
CA GLU A 495 -27.35 33.59 30.46
C GLU A 495 -28.25 34.49 31.31
N ALA A 496 -29.30 35.06 30.71
CA ALA A 496 -30.29 35.86 31.44
C ALA A 496 -31.07 35.05 32.49
N ALA A 497 -31.40 33.79 32.19
CA ALA A 497 -32.13 32.92 33.11
C ALA A 497 -31.29 32.50 34.34
N VAL A 498 -29.97 32.29 34.16
CA VAL A 498 -29.04 31.98 35.25
C VAL A 498 -28.89 33.18 36.19
N ALA A 499 -28.64 34.38 35.64
CA ALA A 499 -28.51 35.60 36.42
C ALA A 499 -29.76 35.92 37.26
N GLN A 500 -30.96 35.69 36.70
CA GLN A 500 -32.21 35.89 37.43
C GLN A 500 -32.36 34.92 38.62
N ARG A 501 -31.81 33.70 38.51
CA ARG A 501 -31.90 32.68 39.56
C ARG A 501 -30.93 32.95 40.70
N GLU A 502 -29.74 33.47 40.40
CA GLU A 502 -28.75 33.91 41.41
C GLU A 502 -29.31 35.03 42.28
N GLN A 503 -29.91 36.04 41.66
CA GLN A 503 -30.50 37.17 42.39
C GLN A 503 -31.63 36.73 43.35
N GLN A 504 -32.44 35.74 42.96
CA GLN A 504 -33.48 35.18 43.83
C GLN A 504 -32.92 34.44 45.05
N LEU A 505 -31.75 33.82 44.94
CA LEU A 505 -31.09 33.09 46.04
C LEU A 505 -30.46 34.08 47.04
N ASP A 506 -29.87 35.17 46.56
CA ASP A 506 -29.32 36.23 47.42
C ASP A 506 -30.40 36.95 48.23
N ASP A 507 -31.53 37.29 47.61
CA ASP A 507 -32.69 37.90 48.29
C ASP A 507 -33.26 36.98 49.37
N ALA A 508 -33.30 35.66 49.12
CA ALA A 508 -33.75 34.68 50.10
C ALA A 508 -32.78 34.56 51.29
N GLY A 509 -31.47 34.57 51.03
CA GLY A 509 -30.43 34.54 52.06
C GLY A 509 -30.48 35.77 52.98
N GLN A 510 -30.71 36.96 52.44
CA GLN A 510 -30.82 38.20 53.23
C GLN A 510 -32.04 38.20 54.16
N ARG A 511 -33.17 37.65 53.70
CA ARG A 511 -34.39 37.50 54.53
C ARG A 511 -34.17 36.56 55.70
N LEU A 512 -33.48 35.45 55.47
CA LEU A 512 -33.10 34.46 56.48
C LEU A 512 -32.27 35.08 57.61
N VAL A 513 -31.23 35.85 57.28
CA VAL A 513 -30.37 36.54 58.25
C VAL A 513 -31.15 37.59 59.06
N SER A 514 -32.14 38.25 58.46
CA SER A 514 -32.98 39.24 59.15
C SER A 514 -33.93 38.60 60.17
N LEU A 515 -34.47 37.42 59.85
CA LEU A 515 -35.34 36.62 60.73
C LEU A 515 -34.57 36.10 61.95
N GLU A 516 -33.35 35.59 61.74
CA GLU A 516 -32.48 35.10 62.81
C GLU A 516 -32.12 36.18 63.84
N ARG A 517 -31.80 37.41 63.37
CA ARG A 517 -31.53 38.54 64.27
C ARG A 517 -32.76 38.98 65.06
N SER A 518 -33.93 39.00 64.41
CA SER A 518 -35.18 39.38 65.07
C SER A 518 -35.51 38.41 66.21
N LEU A 519 -35.38 37.11 65.94
CA LEU A 519 -35.66 36.03 66.88
C LEU A 519 -34.71 36.05 68.09
N ALA A 520 -33.40 36.23 67.86
CA ALA A 520 -32.41 36.35 68.93
C ALA A 520 -32.66 37.54 69.86
N SER A 521 -33.04 38.71 69.31
CA SER A 521 -33.32 39.91 70.11
C SER A 521 -34.55 39.77 71.02
N GLN A 522 -35.56 39.02 70.57
CA GLN A 522 -36.80 38.81 71.33
C GLN A 522 -36.57 37.89 72.54
N THR A 523 -35.75 36.85 72.38
CA THR A 523 -35.37 35.94 73.47
C THR A 523 -34.55 36.64 74.55
N GLU A 524 -33.56 37.46 74.15
CA GLU A 524 -32.69 38.20 75.07
C GLU A 524 -33.48 39.25 75.89
N SER A 525 -34.44 39.94 75.25
CA SER A 525 -35.35 40.88 75.92
C SER A 525 -36.28 40.21 76.93
N ALA A 526 -36.73 38.98 76.66
CA ALA A 526 -37.62 38.24 77.55
C ALA A 526 -36.87 37.70 78.78
N GLN A 527 -35.65 37.17 78.59
CA GLN A 527 -34.78 36.71 79.68
C GLN A 527 -34.36 37.85 80.61
N SER A 528 -34.06 39.04 80.06
CA SER A 528 -33.74 40.21 80.88
C SER A 528 -34.91 40.63 81.78
N ARG A 529 -36.16 40.60 81.28
CA ARG A 529 -37.35 40.94 82.07
C ARG A 529 -37.61 39.94 83.19
N MET A 530 -37.35 38.66 82.95
CA MET A 530 -37.43 37.62 83.98
C MET A 530 -36.47 37.89 85.14
N SER A 531 -35.20 38.12 84.81
CA SER A 531 -34.15 38.35 85.81
C SER A 531 -34.42 39.57 86.70
N GLN A 532 -35.12 40.58 86.17
CA GLN A 532 -35.53 41.76 86.94
C GLN A 532 -36.69 41.44 87.90
N ALA A 533 -37.68 40.65 87.45
CA ALA A 533 -38.79 40.23 88.28
C ALA A 533 -38.34 39.34 89.46
N GLU A 534 -37.40 38.41 89.21
CA GLU A 534 -36.83 37.54 90.26
C GLU A 534 -36.12 38.35 91.36
N ARG A 535 -35.34 39.36 90.98
CA ARG A 535 -34.66 40.26 91.94
C ARG A 535 -35.65 41.08 92.77
N GLN A 536 -36.74 41.55 92.16
CA GLN A 536 -37.80 42.27 92.87
C GLN A 536 -38.53 41.36 93.87
N GLN A 537 -38.79 40.11 93.48
CA GLN A 537 -39.40 39.10 94.34
C GLN A 537 -38.52 38.75 95.54
N GLU A 538 -37.20 38.63 95.34
CA GLU A 538 -36.23 38.38 96.41
C GLU A 538 -36.17 39.55 97.39
N THR A 539 -36.21 40.79 96.88
CA THR A 539 -36.25 42.01 97.69
C THR A 539 -37.52 42.08 98.56
N LEU A 540 -38.68 41.77 97.98
CA LEU A 540 -39.95 41.73 98.72
C LEU A 540 -39.98 40.60 99.76
N ARG A 541 -39.42 39.43 99.45
CA ARG A 541 -39.27 38.32 100.42
C ARG A 541 -38.41 38.71 101.61
N ALA A 542 -37.30 39.40 101.36
CA ALA A 542 -36.43 39.88 102.42
C ALA A 542 -37.15 40.90 103.33
N ALA A 543 -37.92 41.82 102.75
CA ALA A 543 -38.70 42.82 103.49
C ALA A 543 -39.83 42.19 104.33
N VAL A 544 -40.53 41.17 103.81
CA VAL A 544 -41.50 40.39 104.59
C VAL A 544 -40.82 39.68 105.77
N GLY A 545 -39.68 39.04 105.52
CA GLY A 545 -38.92 38.34 106.56
C GLY A 545 -38.35 39.28 107.64
N GLU A 546 -38.02 40.52 107.29
CA GLU A 546 -37.63 41.55 108.26
C GLU A 546 -38.81 41.93 109.17
N LYS A 547 -40.00 42.10 108.60
CA LYS A 547 -41.22 42.39 109.38
C LYS A 547 -41.65 41.21 110.26
N ASP A 548 -41.50 39.97 109.79
CA ASP A 548 -41.75 38.78 110.59
C ASP A 548 -40.86 38.75 111.86
N ARG A 549 -39.57 39.08 111.73
CA ARG A 549 -38.66 39.19 112.88
C ARG A 549 -39.02 40.36 113.80
N GLU A 550 -39.43 41.50 113.25
CA GLU A 550 -39.90 42.66 114.04
C GLU A 550 -41.16 42.29 114.85
N ILE A 551 -42.11 41.57 114.25
CA ILE A 551 -43.31 41.05 114.91
C ILE A 551 -42.94 40.05 116.02
N GLU A 552 -41.98 39.16 115.79
CA GLU A 552 -41.51 38.19 116.79
C GLU A 552 -40.86 38.89 118.01
N ASP A 553 -39.98 39.87 117.77
CA ASP A 553 -39.37 40.68 118.82
C ASP A 553 -40.41 41.52 119.59
N LEU A 554 -41.35 42.15 118.88
CA LEU A 554 -42.45 42.90 119.50
C LEU A 554 -43.37 42.00 120.34
N ASN A 555 -43.65 40.77 119.90
CA ASN A 555 -44.41 39.79 120.67
C ASN A 555 -43.67 39.34 121.95
N ALA A 556 -42.34 39.12 121.86
CA ALA A 556 -41.53 38.79 123.03
C ALA A 556 -41.54 39.94 124.06
N ARG A 557 -41.41 41.19 123.61
CA ARG A 557 -41.49 42.39 124.48
C ARG A 557 -42.90 42.60 125.06
N LEU A 558 -43.94 42.29 124.30
CA LEU A 558 -45.33 42.35 124.77
C LEU A 558 -45.57 41.40 125.95
N ALA A 559 -44.95 40.21 125.94
CA ALA A 559 -45.03 39.26 127.05
C ALA A 559 -44.38 39.79 128.34
N GLU A 560 -43.35 40.65 128.23
CA GLU A 560 -42.70 41.30 129.36
C GLU A 560 -43.47 42.52 129.89
N ALA A 561 -44.13 43.27 129.00
CA ALA A 561 -44.85 44.52 129.29
C ALA A 561 -46.20 44.35 130.01
N VAL A 562 -46.68 43.12 130.25
CA VAL A 562 -47.95 42.80 130.96
C VAL A 562 -48.00 43.36 132.41
N ARG A 563 -46.87 43.86 132.93
CA ARG A 563 -46.76 44.46 134.27
C ARG A 563 -46.91 46.00 134.29
N ASP A 564 -46.94 46.67 133.13
CA ASP A 564 -47.00 48.13 133.03
C ASP A 564 -47.99 48.60 131.95
N ASN A 565 -49.12 49.18 132.37
CA ASN A 565 -50.33 49.34 131.55
C ASN A 565 -50.15 50.36 130.41
N GLU A 566 -49.22 51.30 130.56
CA GLU A 566 -48.95 52.35 129.56
C GLU A 566 -48.05 51.84 128.42
N GLN A 567 -47.04 51.01 128.74
CA GLN A 567 -46.14 50.38 127.75
C GLN A 567 -46.84 49.30 126.93
N LEU A 568 -47.81 48.60 127.52
CA LEU A 568 -48.62 47.58 126.84
C LEU A 568 -49.40 48.16 125.65
N GLY A 569 -50.03 49.33 125.82
CA GLY A 569 -50.82 49.98 124.77
C GLY A 569 -49.99 50.56 123.61
N GLU A 570 -48.73 50.90 123.84
CA GLU A 570 -47.80 51.31 122.78
C GLU A 570 -47.26 50.10 122.00
N ALA A 571 -46.87 49.03 122.70
CA ALA A 571 -46.40 47.78 122.09
C ALA A 571 -47.48 47.13 121.21
N GLN A 572 -48.75 47.09 121.66
CA GLN A 572 -49.87 46.59 120.86
C GLN A 572 -50.10 47.39 119.58
N ARG A 573 -49.94 48.72 119.62
CA ARG A 573 -50.08 49.59 118.44
C ARG A 573 -48.95 49.38 117.44
N ARG A 574 -47.70 49.25 117.90
CA ARG A 574 -46.54 48.97 117.04
C ARG A 574 -46.63 47.58 116.43
N LEU A 575 -47.07 46.57 117.18
CA LEU A 575 -47.31 45.22 116.69
C LEU A 575 -48.39 45.21 115.60
N ALA A 576 -49.54 45.86 115.83
CA ALA A 576 -50.59 45.97 114.84
C ALA A 576 -50.13 46.71 113.56
N GLN A 577 -49.29 47.73 113.68
CA GLN A 577 -48.70 48.43 112.55
C GLN A 577 -47.70 47.55 111.78
N ALA A 578 -46.85 46.79 112.48
CA ALA A 578 -45.91 45.86 111.86
C ALA A 578 -46.63 44.70 111.14
N ASP A 579 -47.68 44.15 111.75
CA ASP A 579 -48.55 43.13 111.14
C ASP A 579 -49.27 43.66 109.89
N GLN A 580 -49.79 44.89 109.95
CA GLN A 580 -50.43 45.53 108.80
C GLN A 580 -49.43 45.73 107.64
N GLN A 581 -48.21 46.20 107.94
CA GLN A 581 -47.15 46.36 106.94
C GLN A 581 -46.70 45.02 106.35
N ARG A 582 -46.57 43.98 107.19
CA ARG A 582 -46.26 42.61 106.75
C ARG A 582 -47.34 42.06 105.82
N GLN A 583 -48.62 42.25 106.14
CA GLN A 583 -49.73 41.83 105.27
C GLN A 583 -49.71 42.56 103.93
N GLN A 584 -49.41 43.87 103.92
CA GLN A 584 -49.27 44.64 102.68
C GLN A 584 -48.11 44.15 101.80
N LEU A 585 -46.93 43.94 102.38
CA LEU A 585 -45.75 43.42 101.67
C LEU A 585 -45.97 41.98 101.20
N SER A 586 -46.65 41.15 102.00
CA SER A 586 -47.05 39.80 101.60
C SER A 586 -48.02 39.84 100.42
N GLY A 587 -48.99 40.76 100.42
CA GLY A 587 -49.89 40.97 99.28
C GLY A 587 -49.12 41.32 98.00
N GLN A 588 -48.22 42.30 98.08
CA GLN A 588 -47.35 42.71 96.95
C GLN A 588 -46.46 41.57 96.45
N LEU A 589 -45.91 40.76 97.35
CA LEU A 589 -45.11 39.58 96.99
C LEU A 589 -45.95 38.52 96.27
N THR A 590 -47.22 38.36 96.65
CA THR A 590 -48.13 37.39 96.02
C THR A 590 -48.51 37.83 94.61
N GLU A 591 -48.80 39.13 94.42
CA GLU A 591 -49.05 39.73 93.11
C GLU A 591 -47.83 39.60 92.19
N GLN A 592 -46.62 39.87 92.70
CA GLN A 592 -45.39 39.71 91.93
C GLN A 592 -45.09 38.24 91.59
N GLN A 593 -45.41 37.29 92.48
CA GLN A 593 -45.29 35.86 92.20
C GLN A 593 -46.20 35.42 91.06
N LEU A 594 -47.43 35.94 91.02
CA LEU A 594 -48.37 35.66 89.93
C LEU A 594 -47.85 36.22 88.60
N ALA A 595 -47.41 37.49 88.60
CA ALA A 595 -46.84 38.14 87.41
C ALA A 595 -45.58 37.44 86.88
N ALA A 596 -44.69 36.97 87.76
CA ALA A 596 -43.50 36.19 87.38
C ALA A 596 -43.88 34.83 86.75
N THR A 597 -44.92 34.18 87.26
CA THR A 597 -45.41 32.89 86.72
C THR A 597 -46.01 33.07 85.32
N GLU A 598 -46.74 34.16 85.10
CA GLU A 598 -47.27 34.52 83.77
C GLU A 598 -46.15 34.82 82.77
N LEU A 599 -45.13 35.59 83.19
CA LEU A 599 -43.93 35.84 82.40
C LEU A 599 -43.20 34.54 82.06
N GLN A 600 -43.08 33.61 83.02
CA GLN A 600 -42.36 32.34 82.81
C GLN A 600 -43.07 31.45 81.79
N THR A 601 -44.40 31.44 81.85
CA THR A 601 -45.25 30.74 80.89
C THR A 601 -45.10 31.36 79.49
N ALA A 602 -45.10 32.69 79.39
CA ALA A 602 -44.90 33.39 78.13
C ALA A 602 -43.49 33.16 77.53
N LEU A 603 -42.44 33.12 78.36
CA LEU A 603 -41.07 32.81 77.92
C LEU A 603 -40.97 31.39 77.37
N THR A 604 -41.55 30.41 78.09
CA THR A 604 -41.54 29.00 77.66
C THR A 604 -42.28 28.83 76.32
N GLN A 605 -43.40 29.52 76.13
CA GLN A 605 -44.14 29.52 74.86
C GLN A 605 -43.34 30.18 73.72
N ALA A 606 -42.62 31.26 74.02
CA ALA A 606 -41.74 31.91 73.05
C ALA A 606 -40.55 31.00 72.66
N GLU A 607 -39.89 30.35 73.61
CA GLU A 607 -38.79 29.41 73.37
C GLU A 607 -39.24 28.21 72.50
N GLN A 608 -40.43 27.65 72.75
CA GLN A 608 -41.00 26.59 71.91
C GLN A 608 -41.36 27.06 70.49
N ALA A 609 -41.73 28.33 70.30
CA ALA A 609 -41.98 28.91 68.98
C ALA A 609 -40.66 29.14 68.23
N VAL A 610 -39.58 29.51 68.95
CA VAL A 610 -38.22 29.65 68.42
C VAL A 610 -37.65 28.31 67.98
N GLU A 611 -37.80 27.25 68.77
CA GLU A 611 -37.37 25.89 68.39
C GLU A 611 -38.09 25.42 67.12
N ARG A 612 -39.41 25.62 67.02
CA ARG A 612 -40.18 25.29 65.81
C ARG A 612 -39.71 26.09 64.59
N GLY A 613 -39.51 27.39 64.73
CA GLY A 613 -38.98 28.23 63.65
C GLY A 613 -37.55 27.83 63.24
N SER A 614 -36.72 27.36 64.18
CA SER A 614 -35.36 26.90 63.89
C SER A 614 -35.32 25.61 63.07
N ALA A 615 -36.29 24.71 63.27
CA ALA A 615 -36.44 23.50 62.47
C ALA A 615 -36.87 23.83 61.03
N GLU A 616 -37.83 24.74 60.84
CA GLU A 616 -38.24 25.22 59.52
C GLU A 616 -37.09 25.94 58.79
N LEU A 617 -36.27 26.74 59.50
CA LEU A 617 -35.07 27.38 58.95
C LEU A 617 -34.00 26.36 58.51
N SER A 618 -33.88 25.24 59.21
CA SER A 618 -32.97 24.14 58.83
C SER A 618 -33.34 23.55 57.47
N GLU A 619 -34.62 23.26 57.24
CA GLU A 619 -35.11 22.73 55.96
C GLU A 619 -34.87 23.72 54.80
N VAL A 620 -35.09 25.02 55.03
CA VAL A 620 -34.84 26.05 54.01
C VAL A 620 -33.34 26.17 53.69
N ARG A 621 -32.44 26.03 54.68
CA ARG A 621 -30.99 26.03 54.44
C ARG A 621 -30.55 24.82 53.63
N GLU A 622 -31.10 23.65 53.90
CA GLU A 622 -30.79 22.42 53.17
C GLU A 622 -31.26 22.52 51.71
N ALA A 623 -32.46 23.06 51.47
CA ALA A 623 -32.96 23.35 50.13
C ALA A 623 -32.12 24.40 49.37
N LEU A 624 -31.64 25.43 50.07
CA LEU A 624 -30.75 26.46 49.50
C LEU A 624 -29.40 25.84 49.08
N GLN A 625 -28.83 24.97 49.91
CA GLN A 625 -27.56 24.31 49.64
C GLN A 625 -27.64 23.35 48.45
N LEU A 626 -28.78 22.66 48.28
CA LEU A 626 -29.07 21.81 47.12
C LEU A 626 -29.20 22.64 45.83
N ALA A 627 -29.93 23.76 45.88
CA ALA A 627 -30.08 24.67 44.75
C ALA A 627 -28.75 25.32 44.33
N GLN A 628 -27.87 25.67 45.27
CA GLN A 628 -26.51 26.16 44.99
C GLN A 628 -25.64 25.09 44.30
N GLY A 629 -25.78 23.82 44.70
CA GLY A 629 -25.11 22.69 44.06
C GLY A 629 -25.52 22.49 42.59
N GLU A 630 -26.82 22.58 42.30
CA GLU A 630 -27.35 22.48 40.93
C GLU A 630 -26.91 23.66 40.04
N LEU A 631 -26.87 24.88 40.60
CA LEU A 631 -26.40 26.06 39.88
C LEU A 631 -24.92 25.93 39.51
N ALA A 632 -24.08 25.50 40.45
CA ALA A 632 -22.65 25.27 40.22
C ALA A 632 -22.37 24.12 39.23
N ALA A 633 -23.29 23.16 39.07
CA ALA A 633 -23.20 22.12 38.04
C ALA A 633 -23.53 22.71 36.66
N ARG A 634 -24.63 23.48 36.55
CA ARG A 634 -25.03 24.15 35.30
C ARG A 634 -23.98 25.15 34.81
N ASP A 635 -23.30 25.85 35.70
CA ASP A 635 -22.22 26.80 35.35
C ASP A 635 -20.98 26.09 34.78
N ARG A 636 -20.65 24.92 35.32
CA ARG A 636 -19.58 24.06 34.78
C ARG A 636 -19.95 23.55 33.38
N ASP A 637 -21.19 23.16 33.17
CA ASP A 637 -21.69 22.69 31.86
C ASP A 637 -21.74 23.82 30.82
N LEU A 638 -22.14 25.03 31.23
CA LEU A 638 -22.14 26.22 30.39
C LEU A 638 -20.70 26.61 29.99
N THR A 639 -19.77 26.60 30.94
CA THR A 639 -18.35 26.88 30.69
C THR A 639 -17.72 25.85 29.75
N ALA A 640 -18.01 24.56 29.96
CA ALA A 640 -17.56 23.49 29.08
C ALA A 640 -18.15 23.64 27.66
N SER A 641 -19.41 24.09 27.55
CA SER A 641 -20.06 24.34 26.27
C SER A 641 -19.47 25.56 25.55
N LYS A 642 -19.15 26.65 26.25
CA LYS A 642 -18.44 27.81 25.70
C LYS A 642 -17.04 27.45 25.19
N GLN A 643 -16.29 26.65 25.94
CA GLN A 643 -14.98 26.18 25.50
C GLN A 643 -15.06 25.26 24.28
N ARG A 644 -16.10 24.41 24.20
CA ARG A 644 -16.36 23.58 23.01
C ARG A 644 -16.72 24.43 21.79
N ALA A 645 -17.58 25.43 21.95
CA ALA A 645 -17.94 26.36 20.88
C ALA A 645 -16.73 27.12 20.34
N SER A 646 -15.89 27.68 21.22
CA SER A 646 -14.68 28.41 20.82
C SER A 646 -13.65 27.52 20.10
N ARG A 647 -13.49 26.26 20.53
CA ARG A 647 -12.64 25.29 19.81
C ARG A 647 -13.20 24.98 18.43
N LEU A 648 -14.51 24.76 18.32
CA LEU A 648 -15.17 24.52 17.04
C LEU A 648 -15.05 25.72 16.09
N GLU A 649 -15.17 26.95 16.59
CA GLU A 649 -14.95 28.16 15.79
C GLU A 649 -13.51 28.27 15.27
N SER A 650 -12.53 27.99 16.13
CA SER A 650 -11.11 27.95 15.74
C SER A 650 -10.84 26.86 14.69
N ASP A 651 -11.44 25.68 14.85
CA ASP A 651 -11.30 24.57 13.92
C ASP A 651 -11.97 24.87 12.57
N VAL A 652 -13.15 25.49 12.59
CA VAL A 652 -13.85 25.94 11.38
C VAL A 652 -13.03 27.02 10.66
N ALA A 653 -12.44 27.98 11.38
CA ALA A 653 -11.56 28.99 10.80
C ALA A 653 -10.31 28.37 10.16
N ALA A 654 -9.65 27.44 10.87
CA ALA A 654 -8.46 26.74 10.36
C ALA A 654 -8.79 25.88 9.12
N ARG A 655 -9.91 25.16 9.13
CA ARG A 655 -10.37 24.36 7.99
C ARG A 655 -10.78 25.23 6.80
N THR A 656 -11.42 26.37 7.04
CA THR A 656 -11.77 27.33 5.98
C THR A 656 -10.52 27.89 5.32
N GLN A 657 -9.49 28.23 6.10
CA GLN A 657 -8.22 28.71 5.56
C GLN A 657 -7.46 27.61 4.78
N ALA A 658 -7.50 26.36 5.26
CA ALA A 658 -6.91 25.23 4.55
C ALA A 658 -7.62 24.95 3.21
N LEU A 659 -8.96 25.02 3.19
CA LEU A 659 -9.76 24.85 1.99
C LEU A 659 -9.46 25.94 0.95
N GLU A 660 -9.28 27.20 1.38
CA GLU A 660 -8.95 28.29 0.47
C GLU A 660 -7.55 28.14 -0.14
N ARG A 661 -6.56 27.68 0.64
CA ARG A 661 -5.23 27.34 0.13
C ARG A 661 -5.28 26.19 -0.89
N GLN A 662 -6.11 25.18 -0.64
CA GLN A 662 -6.30 24.08 -1.58
C GLN A 662 -6.98 24.54 -2.88
N LYS A 663 -8.00 25.40 -2.81
CA LYS A 663 -8.63 25.98 -4.01
C LYS A 663 -7.64 26.79 -4.85
N GLN A 664 -6.78 27.58 -4.21
CA GLN A 664 -5.74 28.34 -4.91
C GLN A 664 -4.72 27.43 -5.61
N GLU A 665 -4.32 26.34 -4.96
CA GLU A 665 -3.41 25.37 -5.56
C GLU A 665 -4.06 24.61 -6.72
N VAL A 666 -5.35 24.23 -6.59
CA VAL A 666 -6.11 23.61 -7.69
C VAL A 666 -6.20 24.56 -8.89
N ALA A 667 -6.58 25.83 -8.68
CA ALA A 667 -6.64 26.82 -9.77
C ALA A 667 -5.26 27.02 -10.45
N ARG A 668 -4.17 26.97 -9.67
CA ARG A 668 -2.80 27.05 -10.21
C ARG A 668 -2.45 25.82 -11.05
N LEU A 669 -2.83 24.63 -10.61
CA LEU A 669 -2.61 23.39 -11.33
C LEU A 669 -3.45 23.31 -12.60
N GLU A 670 -4.69 23.76 -12.56
CA GLU A 670 -5.56 23.85 -13.74
C GLU A 670 -4.98 24.80 -14.80
N SER A 671 -4.46 25.97 -14.40
CA SER A 671 -3.76 26.88 -15.31
C SER A 671 -2.55 26.21 -15.96
N LYS A 672 -1.71 25.51 -15.18
CA LYS A 672 -0.55 24.78 -15.73
C LYS A 672 -0.96 23.68 -16.70
N LEU A 673 -2.05 22.96 -16.40
CA LEU A 673 -2.56 21.90 -17.27
C LEU A 673 -3.06 22.48 -18.61
N VAL A 674 -3.69 23.65 -18.60
CA VAL A 674 -4.11 24.36 -19.82
C VAL A 674 -2.89 24.80 -20.63
N ASP A 675 -1.87 25.36 -19.98
CA ASP A 675 -0.62 25.77 -20.64
C ASP A 675 0.10 24.57 -21.27
N GLU A 676 0.24 23.46 -20.55
CA GLU A 676 0.84 22.23 -21.07
C GLU A 676 0.03 21.64 -22.23
N ARG A 677 -1.30 21.64 -22.12
CA ARG A 677 -2.18 21.17 -23.19
C ARG A 677 -2.03 22.01 -24.45
N THR A 678 -1.96 23.34 -24.32
CA THR A 678 -1.76 24.22 -25.48
C THR A 678 -0.39 24.03 -26.11
N ALA A 679 0.67 23.84 -25.31
CA ALA A 679 2.01 23.55 -25.78
C ALA A 679 2.07 22.20 -26.54
N LEU A 680 1.45 21.15 -25.99
CA LEU A 680 1.36 19.84 -26.65
C LEU A 680 0.56 19.91 -27.95
N GLN A 681 -0.51 20.70 -27.99
CA GLN A 681 -1.31 20.86 -29.20
C GLN A 681 -0.56 21.61 -30.31
N ALA A 682 0.29 22.59 -29.94
CA ALA A 682 1.20 23.24 -30.88
C ALA A 682 2.33 22.31 -31.38
N GLN A 683 2.85 21.44 -30.50
CA GLN A 683 3.82 20.42 -30.91
C GLN A 683 3.19 19.40 -31.87
N LEU A 684 1.95 18.99 -31.61
CA LEU A 684 1.23 18.05 -32.47
C LEU A 684 0.97 18.63 -33.87
N SER A 685 0.56 19.90 -33.96
CA SER A 685 0.35 20.55 -35.27
C SER A 685 1.66 20.69 -36.04
N THR A 686 2.77 20.98 -35.35
CA THR A 686 4.11 21.03 -35.94
C THR A 686 4.52 19.66 -36.48
N ALA A 687 4.38 18.61 -35.68
CA ALA A 687 4.70 17.24 -36.09
C ALA A 687 3.83 16.76 -37.28
N GLN A 688 2.56 17.14 -37.33
CA GLN A 688 1.67 16.85 -38.47
C GLN A 688 2.12 17.57 -39.75
N SER A 689 2.59 18.81 -39.64
CA SER A 689 3.15 19.54 -40.78
C SER A 689 4.43 18.89 -41.30
N GLU A 690 5.33 18.47 -40.41
CA GLU A 690 6.56 17.77 -40.77
C GLU A 690 6.28 16.41 -41.43
N GLN A 691 5.32 15.65 -40.88
CA GLN A 691 4.88 14.39 -41.47
C GLN A 691 4.37 14.58 -42.90
N THR A 692 3.58 15.63 -43.14
CA THR A 692 3.05 15.95 -44.47
C THR A 692 4.18 16.29 -45.45
N GLN A 693 5.17 17.05 -44.99
CA GLN A 693 6.34 17.40 -45.80
C GLN A 693 7.19 16.17 -46.14
N LEU A 694 7.39 15.25 -45.19
CA LEU A 694 8.10 14.00 -45.41
C LEU A 694 7.36 13.08 -46.37
N GLN A 695 6.02 13.01 -46.29
CA GLN A 695 5.20 12.26 -47.24
C GLN A 695 5.33 12.82 -48.66
N GLN A 696 5.37 14.14 -48.82
CA GLN A 696 5.60 14.78 -50.12
C GLN A 696 6.99 14.44 -50.67
N GLN A 697 8.04 14.53 -49.84
CA GLN A 697 9.40 14.15 -50.24
C GLN A 697 9.53 12.67 -50.61
N LEU A 698 8.84 11.78 -49.90
CA LEU A 698 8.79 10.36 -50.23
C LEU A 698 8.11 10.14 -51.59
N GLY A 699 7.01 10.85 -51.87
CA GLY A 699 6.36 10.83 -53.18
C GLY A 699 7.29 11.27 -54.31
N GLU A 700 8.04 12.35 -54.13
CA GLU A 700 9.02 12.84 -55.11
C GLU A 700 10.16 11.84 -55.33
N ARG A 701 10.67 11.22 -54.26
CA ARG A 701 11.71 10.19 -54.36
C ARG A 701 11.20 8.95 -55.07
N GLN A 702 9.97 8.51 -54.81
CA GLN A 702 9.36 7.38 -55.49
C GLN A 702 9.20 7.65 -56.99
N ALA A 703 8.74 8.85 -57.37
CA ALA A 703 8.64 9.25 -58.77
C ALA A 703 10.02 9.23 -59.49
N LYS A 704 11.11 9.57 -58.78
CA LYS A 704 12.48 9.45 -59.31
C LYS A 704 12.90 8.00 -59.48
N VAL A 705 12.59 7.12 -58.53
CA VAL A 705 12.86 5.68 -58.64
C VAL A 705 12.14 5.09 -59.85
N ASP A 706 10.86 5.41 -60.03
CA ASP A 706 10.07 4.93 -61.17
C ASP A 706 10.62 5.45 -62.51
N SER A 707 11.14 6.68 -62.53
CA SER A 707 11.85 7.25 -63.69
C SER A 707 13.13 6.47 -64.01
N VAL A 708 13.93 6.14 -63.01
CA VAL A 708 15.16 5.33 -63.20
C VAL A 708 14.82 3.92 -63.67
N GLN A 709 13.81 3.28 -63.10
CA GLN A 709 13.35 1.96 -63.55
C GLN A 709 12.89 1.96 -65.02
N ARG A 710 12.15 3.00 -65.44
CA ARG A 710 11.77 3.15 -66.86
C ARG A 710 12.99 3.28 -67.78
N LYS A 711 14.02 4.05 -67.37
CA LYS A 711 15.27 4.16 -68.14
C LYS A 711 16.04 2.85 -68.19
N LEU A 712 16.09 2.11 -67.08
CA LEU A 712 16.74 0.80 -67.02
C LEU A 712 16.05 -0.19 -67.96
N LEU A 713 14.72 -0.22 -67.95
CA LEU A 713 13.93 -1.09 -68.84
C LEU A 713 14.16 -0.73 -70.32
N ALA A 714 14.19 0.57 -70.66
CA ALA A 714 14.51 1.02 -72.02
C ALA A 714 15.92 0.58 -72.45
N THR A 715 16.89 0.66 -71.54
CA THR A 715 18.29 0.27 -71.79
C THR A 715 18.41 -1.25 -72.00
N GLN A 716 17.72 -2.05 -71.17
CA GLN A 716 17.66 -3.51 -71.35
C GLN A 716 17.04 -3.90 -72.70
N LEU A 717 15.97 -3.21 -73.12
CA LEU A 717 15.36 -3.46 -74.43
C LEU A 717 16.32 -3.13 -75.58
N THR A 718 17.12 -2.06 -75.47
CA THR A 718 18.15 -1.75 -76.47
C THR A 718 19.28 -2.77 -76.49
N LEU A 719 19.66 -3.31 -75.32
CA LEU A 719 20.68 -4.36 -75.22
C LEU A 719 20.23 -5.64 -75.94
N VAL A 720 19.01 -6.10 -75.67
CA VAL A 720 18.42 -7.27 -76.36
C VAL A 720 18.33 -7.05 -77.88
N ALA A 721 18.02 -5.83 -78.32
CA ALA A 721 18.04 -5.50 -79.75
C ALA A 721 19.45 -5.54 -80.35
N SER A 722 20.49 -5.17 -79.59
CA SER A 722 21.88 -5.27 -80.02
C SER A 722 22.39 -6.71 -80.06
N GLU A 723 22.01 -7.54 -79.08
CA GLU A 723 22.33 -8.98 -79.05
C GLU A 723 21.73 -9.71 -80.27
N ARG A 724 20.51 -9.35 -80.69
CA ARG A 724 19.92 -9.87 -81.93
C ARG A 724 20.69 -9.48 -83.19
N LYS A 725 21.34 -8.30 -83.20
CA LYS A 725 22.23 -7.91 -84.31
C LYS A 725 23.53 -8.70 -84.30
N VAL A 726 24.09 -8.98 -83.12
CA VAL A 726 25.27 -9.84 -82.95
C VAL A 726 24.97 -11.27 -83.42
N ALA A 727 23.83 -11.84 -83.03
CA ALA A 727 23.41 -13.17 -83.50
C ALA A 727 23.24 -13.23 -85.03
N LYS A 728 22.75 -12.14 -85.66
CA LYS A 728 22.72 -12.04 -87.13
C LYS A 728 24.11 -11.98 -87.75
N LEU A 729 25.06 -11.30 -87.11
CA LEU A 729 26.45 -11.24 -87.58
C LEU A 729 27.13 -12.61 -87.47
N GLU A 730 26.92 -13.34 -86.37
CA GLU A 730 27.41 -14.71 -86.21
C GLU A 730 26.84 -15.66 -87.29
N GLN A 731 25.57 -15.47 -87.66
CA GLN A 731 24.93 -16.26 -88.72
C GLN A 731 25.53 -15.96 -90.11
N VAL A 732 25.89 -14.69 -90.37
CA VAL A 732 26.61 -14.29 -91.60
C VAL A 732 28.03 -14.84 -91.60
N GLU A 733 28.72 -14.83 -90.46
CA GLU A 733 30.06 -15.39 -90.30
C GLU A 733 30.08 -16.91 -90.53
N GLN A 734 29.07 -17.64 -90.02
CA GLN A 734 28.87 -19.06 -90.32
C GLN A 734 28.63 -19.32 -91.81
N GLN A 735 27.87 -18.46 -92.50
CA GLN A 735 27.67 -18.57 -93.94
C GLN A 735 28.97 -18.30 -94.72
N LEU A 736 29.80 -17.36 -94.24
CA LEU A 736 31.11 -17.08 -94.81
C LEU A 736 32.06 -18.29 -94.64
N ASN A 737 32.12 -18.87 -93.45
CA ASN A 737 32.93 -20.06 -93.17
C ASN A 737 32.47 -21.27 -94.00
N GLN A 738 31.16 -21.46 -94.20
CA GLN A 738 30.64 -22.50 -95.09
C GLN A 738 31.05 -22.28 -96.56
N LYS A 739 31.06 -21.02 -97.01
CA LYS A 739 31.54 -20.65 -98.36
C LYS A 739 33.05 -20.88 -98.50
N GLU A 740 33.84 -20.51 -97.49
CA GLU A 740 35.29 -20.79 -97.46
C GLU A 740 35.59 -22.28 -97.45
N THR A 741 34.77 -23.07 -96.73
CA THR A 741 34.92 -24.53 -96.71
C THR A 741 34.58 -25.13 -98.08
N GLN A 742 33.54 -24.63 -98.77
CA GLN A 742 33.24 -25.02 -100.15
C GLN A 742 34.36 -24.66 -101.13
N VAL A 743 34.99 -23.49 -100.97
CA VAL A 743 36.15 -23.08 -101.78
C VAL A 743 37.33 -24.02 -101.49
N SER A 744 37.60 -24.34 -100.22
CA SER A 744 38.65 -25.30 -99.83
C SER A 744 38.38 -26.71 -100.36
N GLU A 745 37.13 -27.16 -100.40
CA GLU A 745 36.76 -28.45 -101.00
C GLU A 745 36.94 -28.44 -102.52
N GLN A 746 36.59 -27.36 -103.21
CA GLN A 746 36.85 -27.20 -104.64
C GLN A 746 38.36 -27.14 -104.94
N GLU A 747 39.15 -26.47 -104.10
CA GLU A 747 40.62 -26.47 -104.18
C GLU A 747 41.19 -27.88 -103.93
N ARG A 748 40.65 -28.64 -102.98
CA ARG A 748 41.03 -30.04 -102.74
C ARG A 748 40.63 -30.96 -103.88
N GLU A 749 39.53 -30.70 -104.59
CA GLU A 749 39.12 -31.46 -105.76
C GLU A 749 40.05 -31.20 -106.96
N ILE A 750 40.49 -29.94 -107.12
CA ILE A 750 41.55 -29.55 -108.07
C ILE A 750 42.89 -30.20 -107.70
N GLU A 751 43.23 -30.24 -106.41
CA GLU A 751 44.42 -30.89 -105.87
C GLU A 751 44.36 -32.43 -106.00
N ALA A 752 43.18 -33.04 -105.82
CA ALA A 752 42.96 -34.49 -105.95
C ALA A 752 43.05 -34.97 -107.42
N LEU A 753 42.62 -34.12 -108.37
CA LEU A 753 42.88 -34.35 -109.79
C LEU A 753 44.39 -34.25 -110.12
N ARG A 754 45.13 -33.36 -109.45
CA ARG A 754 46.60 -33.27 -109.55
C ARG A 754 47.32 -34.44 -108.86
N ARG A 755 46.79 -34.98 -107.76
CA ARG A 755 47.42 -36.08 -106.98
C ARG A 755 47.15 -37.48 -107.54
N ARG A 756 46.20 -37.65 -108.46
CA ARG A 756 46.07 -38.88 -109.28
C ARG A 756 47.22 -39.10 -110.29
N LEU A 757 48.12 -38.13 -110.44
CA LEU A 757 49.29 -38.20 -111.32
C LEU A 757 50.56 -38.71 -110.64
N THR A 758 50.60 -38.90 -109.32
CA THR A 758 51.85 -39.24 -108.64
C THR A 758 51.60 -40.11 -107.41
N GLN A 759 51.75 -41.43 -107.59
CA GLN A 759 51.92 -42.41 -106.51
C GLN A 759 53.33 -42.31 -105.91
N GLY A 760 53.42 -42.50 -104.59
CA GLY A 760 54.65 -42.53 -103.80
C GLY A 760 54.34 -42.29 -102.30
N GLU A 761 53.92 -43.35 -101.60
CA GLU A 761 53.70 -43.46 -100.14
C GLU A 761 55.02 -43.41 -99.32
N PRO A 762 55.05 -43.45 -97.95
CA PRO A 762 53.99 -43.30 -96.91
C PRO A 762 54.39 -42.44 -95.66
N VAL A 763 53.52 -42.46 -94.65
CA VAL A 763 53.71 -42.57 -93.17
C VAL A 763 53.28 -41.42 -92.20
N ILE A 764 52.44 -41.83 -91.21
CA ILE A 764 52.22 -41.47 -89.76
C ILE A 764 51.23 -40.35 -89.32
N ALA A 765 50.24 -40.81 -88.52
CA ALA A 765 49.48 -40.21 -87.38
C ALA A 765 48.67 -38.91 -87.59
N GLU A 766 47.56 -38.60 -86.90
CA GLU A 766 46.77 -39.21 -85.81
C GLU A 766 45.38 -38.52 -85.80
N ALA A 767 44.44 -39.13 -85.07
CA ALA A 767 43.24 -38.56 -84.44
C ALA A 767 42.10 -38.01 -85.32
N ALA A 768 40.97 -38.70 -85.25
CA ALA A 768 39.68 -38.26 -85.73
C ALA A 768 38.62 -38.53 -84.64
N ILE A 769 37.73 -37.54 -84.46
CA ILE A 769 36.27 -37.70 -84.24
C ILE A 769 35.86 -38.17 -82.83
N ALA A 770 34.75 -37.74 -82.23
CA ALA A 770 33.84 -36.61 -82.36
C ALA A 770 32.74 -36.84 -81.29
N SER A 771 31.90 -35.82 -81.16
CA SER A 771 30.44 -35.98 -81.14
C SER A 771 29.71 -36.03 -79.78
N VAL A 772 28.87 -35.00 -79.61
CA VAL A 772 27.40 -35.11 -79.61
C VAL A 772 26.70 -35.30 -78.24
N VAL A 773 26.07 -34.17 -77.84
CA VAL A 773 24.63 -33.99 -77.53
C VAL A 773 24.15 -33.86 -76.07
N SER A 774 23.59 -32.66 -75.86
CA SER A 774 22.46 -32.20 -75.02
C SER A 774 22.28 -32.68 -73.58
N THR A 775 22.12 -31.72 -72.66
CA THR A 775 20.81 -31.27 -72.13
C THR A 775 21.03 -30.14 -71.12
N ARG A 776 19.93 -29.48 -70.74
CA ARG A 776 19.82 -28.31 -69.88
C ARG A 776 20.32 -28.54 -68.44
N GLU A 777 20.48 -27.39 -67.75
CA GLU A 777 20.35 -27.18 -66.29
C GLU A 777 21.55 -27.54 -65.39
N HIS A 778 21.85 -26.61 -64.47
CA HIS A 778 22.78 -26.64 -63.33
C HIS A 778 24.22 -26.17 -63.61
N GLY A 779 24.62 -25.04 -62.99
CA GLY A 779 26.02 -24.62 -62.88
C GLY A 779 26.83 -25.49 -61.90
N PRO A 780 28.15 -25.30 -61.77
CA PRO A 780 29.01 -26.16 -60.95
C PRO A 780 28.62 -26.09 -59.46
N VAL A 781 28.52 -27.25 -58.80
CA VAL A 781 28.21 -27.38 -57.37
C VAL A 781 29.51 -27.61 -56.60
N ILE A 782 29.75 -26.80 -55.57
CA ILE A 782 30.91 -26.91 -54.67
C ILE A 782 30.46 -27.59 -53.37
N GLU A 783 31.11 -28.68 -53.00
CA GLU A 783 30.86 -29.43 -51.76
C GLU A 783 32.17 -29.50 -50.95
N VAL A 784 32.16 -29.06 -49.68
CA VAL A 784 33.32 -29.20 -48.78
C VAL A 784 33.13 -30.48 -47.97
N ILE A 785 34.10 -31.39 -48.06
CA ILE A 785 34.05 -32.74 -47.46
C ILE A 785 34.70 -32.70 -46.08
N GLU A 786 35.89 -32.09 -45.98
CA GLU A 786 36.58 -31.90 -44.70
C GLU A 786 37.19 -30.50 -44.58
N PRO A 787 36.98 -29.79 -43.45
CA PRO A 787 36.09 -30.13 -42.32
C PRO A 787 34.60 -29.78 -42.55
N PRO A 788 33.63 -30.46 -41.90
CA PRO A 788 32.19 -30.27 -42.14
C PRO A 788 31.67 -28.91 -41.67
N LEU A 789 30.83 -28.26 -42.49
CA LEU A 789 30.24 -26.94 -42.24
C LEU A 789 29.08 -27.01 -41.23
N ALA A 790 29.09 -26.17 -40.17
CA ALA A 790 28.00 -26.05 -39.21
C ALA A 790 27.06 -24.88 -39.57
N ALA A 791 25.76 -25.14 -39.68
CA ALA A 791 24.77 -24.12 -40.07
C ALA A 791 24.32 -23.26 -38.87
N THR A 792 24.79 -22.02 -38.79
CA THR A 792 24.28 -20.97 -37.90
C THR A 792 23.68 -19.82 -38.72
N ARG A 793 22.60 -19.17 -38.24
CA ARG A 793 21.97 -18.04 -38.94
C ARG A 793 22.89 -16.81 -38.93
N GLY A 794 23.72 -16.72 -39.97
CA GLY A 794 24.73 -15.68 -40.21
C GLY A 794 26.09 -16.33 -40.49
N VAL A 795 26.50 -16.30 -41.78
CA VAL A 795 27.75 -16.81 -42.42
C VAL A 795 28.25 -18.20 -41.96
N PRO A 796 28.38 -19.21 -42.86
CA PRO A 796 28.91 -20.54 -42.49
C PRO A 796 30.32 -20.43 -41.86
N SER A 797 30.57 -21.12 -40.74
CA SER A 797 31.87 -21.09 -40.05
C SER A 797 32.37 -22.48 -39.67
N ILE A 798 33.69 -22.62 -39.62
CA ILE A 798 34.43 -23.84 -39.28
C ILE A 798 35.27 -23.58 -38.03
N LEU A 799 34.99 -24.32 -36.96
CA LEU A 799 35.74 -24.24 -35.70
C LEU A 799 36.75 -25.39 -35.61
N LEU A 800 38.04 -25.08 -35.56
CA LEU A 800 39.08 -26.11 -35.48
C LEU A 800 39.28 -26.58 -34.04
N ARG A 801 39.41 -27.90 -33.84
CA ARG A 801 39.59 -28.52 -32.52
C ARG A 801 41.06 -28.56 -32.05
N SER A 802 42.03 -28.19 -32.88
CA SER A 802 43.47 -28.17 -32.57
C SER A 802 44.16 -26.91 -33.09
N PRO A 803 45.24 -26.42 -32.44
CA PRO A 803 46.00 -25.23 -32.85
C PRO A 803 46.89 -25.54 -34.06
N ALA A 804 46.30 -25.77 -35.23
CA ALA A 804 47.02 -25.94 -36.48
C ALA A 804 47.26 -24.57 -37.15
N ARG A 805 48.46 -24.32 -37.70
CA ARG A 805 48.76 -23.08 -38.46
C ARG A 805 48.24 -23.13 -39.91
N LYS A 806 47.84 -24.31 -40.36
CA LYS A 806 47.28 -24.58 -41.69
C LYS A 806 46.09 -25.51 -41.53
N VAL A 807 45.06 -25.32 -42.35
CA VAL A 807 43.94 -26.25 -42.48
C VAL A 807 43.97 -26.84 -43.86
N GLU A 808 43.82 -28.16 -43.89
CA GLU A 808 43.63 -28.92 -45.10
C GLU A 808 42.17 -28.82 -45.50
N LEU A 809 41.93 -28.29 -46.70
CA LEU A 809 40.60 -28.18 -47.29
C LEU A 809 40.47 -29.25 -48.35
N ILE A 810 39.58 -30.21 -48.08
CA ILE A 810 39.20 -31.26 -49.02
C ILE A 810 37.76 -31.02 -49.41
N GLY A 811 37.53 -30.85 -50.70
CA GLY A 811 36.18 -30.71 -51.24
C GLY A 811 36.11 -31.24 -52.65
N ARG A 812 34.91 -31.24 -53.21
CA ARG A 812 34.65 -31.72 -54.56
C ARG A 812 33.82 -30.71 -55.33
N VAL A 813 34.18 -30.50 -56.59
CA VAL A 813 33.44 -29.66 -57.54
C VAL A 813 32.83 -30.58 -58.60
N ARG A 814 31.50 -30.51 -58.79
CA ARG A 814 30.78 -31.32 -59.78
C ARG A 814 29.96 -30.45 -60.72
N PRO A 815 29.93 -30.71 -62.05
CA PRO A 815 30.74 -31.69 -62.78
C PRO A 815 32.16 -31.15 -63.10
N GLU A 816 33.16 -32.00 -62.90
CA GLU A 816 34.60 -31.70 -63.02
C GLU A 816 35.07 -31.47 -64.47
N GLU A 817 34.48 -32.17 -65.44
CA GLU A 817 34.88 -32.16 -66.85
C GLU A 817 34.61 -30.80 -67.55
N LYS A 818 33.72 -29.99 -66.97
CA LYS A 818 33.25 -28.70 -67.51
C LYS A 818 33.88 -27.49 -66.81
N LEU A 819 34.79 -27.67 -65.86
CA LEU A 819 35.39 -26.58 -65.10
C LEU A 819 36.42 -25.81 -65.96
N LEU A 820 36.30 -24.48 -66.03
CA LEU A 820 37.26 -23.58 -66.70
C LEU A 820 38.29 -23.06 -65.70
N THR A 821 37.83 -22.57 -64.55
CA THR A 821 38.70 -22.11 -63.47
C THR A 821 38.08 -22.45 -62.11
N PHE A 822 38.90 -22.92 -61.19
CA PHE A 822 38.56 -23.00 -59.78
C PHE A 822 39.55 -22.19 -58.98
N LYS A 823 39.05 -21.29 -58.13
CA LYS A 823 39.86 -20.42 -57.29
C LYS A 823 39.52 -20.60 -55.83
N ILE A 824 40.56 -20.60 -54.99
CA ILE A 824 40.48 -20.53 -53.54
C ILE A 824 41.19 -19.24 -53.13
N ASN A 825 40.47 -18.30 -52.51
CA ASN A 825 41.01 -16.98 -52.12
C ASN A 825 41.76 -16.28 -53.28
N GLU A 826 41.13 -16.21 -54.45
CA GLU A 826 41.66 -15.64 -55.70
C GLU A 826 42.84 -16.38 -56.36
N GLN A 827 43.36 -17.46 -55.77
CA GLN A 827 44.42 -18.28 -56.36
C GLN A 827 43.84 -19.49 -57.10
N ILE A 828 44.36 -19.80 -58.29
CA ILE A 828 43.92 -20.95 -59.09
C ILE A 828 44.35 -22.25 -58.38
N ALA A 829 43.37 -23.08 -58.01
CA ALA A 829 43.59 -24.37 -57.36
C ALA A 829 43.41 -25.54 -58.34
N LYS A 830 44.22 -26.59 -58.18
CA LYS A 830 44.13 -27.79 -59.03
C LYS A 830 43.05 -28.74 -58.50
N VAL A 831 42.21 -29.21 -59.42
CA VAL A 831 41.17 -30.22 -59.16
C VAL A 831 41.59 -31.48 -59.91
N ASP A 832 41.52 -32.64 -59.26
CA ASP A 832 41.90 -33.92 -59.85
C ASP A 832 40.81 -34.50 -60.78
N GLU A 833 41.11 -35.65 -61.40
CA GLU A 833 40.21 -36.36 -62.33
C GLU A 833 38.90 -36.85 -61.67
N GLN A 834 38.80 -36.81 -60.33
CA GLN A 834 37.62 -37.20 -59.56
C GLN A 834 36.83 -35.98 -59.05
N GLY A 835 37.20 -34.78 -59.50
CA GLY A 835 36.61 -33.51 -59.08
C GLY A 835 37.04 -33.08 -57.68
N LEU A 836 37.99 -33.75 -57.05
CA LEU A 836 38.48 -33.45 -55.71
C LEU A 836 39.52 -32.33 -55.78
N PHE A 837 39.45 -31.39 -54.85
CA PHE A 837 40.52 -30.44 -54.59
C PHE A 837 41.08 -30.65 -53.19
N HIS A 838 42.39 -30.45 -53.10
CA HIS A 838 43.15 -30.60 -51.88
C HIS A 838 44.09 -29.41 -51.76
N GLU A 839 43.78 -28.49 -50.86
CA GLU A 839 44.58 -27.27 -50.70
C GLU A 839 44.82 -26.97 -49.22
N GLN A 840 46.02 -26.49 -48.90
CA GLN A 840 46.36 -26.07 -47.54
C GLN A 840 46.19 -24.56 -47.40
N VAL A 841 45.15 -24.13 -46.67
CA VAL A 841 44.94 -22.71 -46.36
C VAL A 841 45.64 -22.38 -45.04
N THR A 842 46.54 -21.40 -45.11
CA THR A 842 47.25 -20.88 -43.92
C THR A 842 46.30 -20.00 -43.12
N LEU A 843 46.17 -20.27 -41.82
CA LEU A 843 45.22 -19.56 -40.97
C LEU A 843 45.80 -18.24 -40.44
N LEU A 844 44.95 -17.22 -40.41
CA LEU A 844 45.16 -15.95 -39.72
C LEU A 844 44.78 -16.08 -38.23
N GLN A 845 45.38 -15.24 -37.37
CA GLN A 845 45.28 -15.38 -35.91
C GLN A 845 43.89 -15.12 -35.28
N ARG A 846 42.88 -14.68 -36.03
CA ARG A 846 41.53 -14.34 -35.52
C ARG A 846 40.43 -15.08 -36.26
N GLU A 847 40.21 -14.73 -37.53
CA GLU A 847 39.21 -15.31 -38.43
C GLU A 847 39.83 -15.35 -39.83
N THR A 848 39.81 -16.51 -40.49
CA THR A 848 40.34 -16.66 -41.86
C THR A 848 39.16 -16.82 -42.81
N PRO A 849 38.79 -15.78 -43.59
CA PRO A 849 37.79 -15.93 -44.63
C PRO A 849 38.32 -16.83 -45.75
N VAL A 850 37.47 -17.74 -46.22
CA VAL A 850 37.74 -18.61 -47.35
C VAL A 850 36.64 -18.42 -48.38
N ASN A 851 37.05 -17.99 -49.57
CA ASN A 851 36.21 -17.80 -50.74
C ASN A 851 36.57 -18.86 -51.79
N LEU A 852 35.60 -19.67 -52.18
CA LEU A 852 35.72 -20.66 -53.25
C LEU A 852 34.91 -20.19 -54.46
N VAL A 853 35.53 -20.14 -55.64
CA VAL A 853 34.87 -19.71 -56.88
C VAL A 853 35.12 -20.73 -57.99
N ALA A 854 34.06 -21.37 -58.46
CA ALA A 854 34.09 -22.26 -59.62
C ALA A 854 33.44 -21.55 -60.82
N VAL A 855 34.12 -21.57 -61.95
CA VAL A 855 33.61 -21.08 -63.24
C VAL A 855 33.75 -22.20 -64.26
N ASP A 856 32.65 -22.58 -64.91
CA ASP A 856 32.67 -23.59 -65.97
C ASP A 856 33.08 -23.00 -67.34
N LYS A 857 33.34 -23.85 -68.32
CA LYS A 857 33.72 -23.47 -69.71
C LYS A 857 32.60 -22.74 -70.46
N LEU A 858 31.41 -22.66 -69.86
CA LEU A 858 30.23 -21.96 -70.37
C LEU A 858 30.01 -20.60 -69.67
N GLY A 859 30.86 -20.24 -68.70
CA GLY A 859 30.83 -18.96 -67.99
C GLY A 859 29.94 -18.92 -66.74
N ASN A 860 29.34 -20.03 -66.32
CA ASN A 860 28.51 -20.07 -65.11
C ASN A 860 29.41 -20.05 -63.87
N ARG A 861 29.15 -19.11 -62.96
CA ARG A 861 29.95 -18.88 -61.75
C ARG A 861 29.19 -19.28 -60.50
N THR A 862 29.77 -20.16 -59.69
CA THR A 862 29.32 -20.50 -58.33
C THR A 862 30.36 -20.04 -57.32
N ALA A 863 29.94 -19.32 -56.27
CA ALA A 863 30.81 -18.85 -55.21
C ALA A 863 30.30 -19.32 -53.83
N MET A 864 31.22 -19.70 -52.94
CA MET A 864 30.92 -20.10 -51.57
C MET A 864 31.89 -19.44 -50.59
N ASP A 865 31.35 -18.77 -49.57
CA ASP A 865 32.09 -18.05 -48.54
C ASP A 865 31.88 -18.68 -47.16
N PHE A 866 32.97 -18.91 -46.43
CA PHE A 866 32.93 -19.35 -45.03
C PHE A 866 34.15 -18.86 -44.24
N VAL A 867 34.08 -18.91 -42.91
CA VAL A 867 35.15 -18.41 -42.02
C VAL A 867 35.72 -19.54 -41.18
N VAL A 868 37.06 -19.65 -41.11
CA VAL A 868 37.77 -20.63 -40.28
C VAL A 868 38.35 -19.98 -39.01
N VAL A 869 38.05 -20.54 -37.84
CA VAL A 869 38.43 -20.02 -36.51
C VAL A 869 39.30 -21.03 -35.74
N PRO A 870 40.54 -20.69 -35.34
CA PRO A 870 41.45 -21.61 -34.64
C PRO A 870 41.18 -21.74 -33.12
N ALA A 871 41.47 -22.92 -32.54
CA ALA A 871 41.38 -23.16 -31.09
C ALA A 871 42.60 -22.60 -30.32
N SER A 872 42.34 -21.78 -29.30
CA SER A 872 43.35 -21.16 -28.44
C SER A 872 43.79 -22.07 -27.27
N VAL A 873 45.11 -22.27 -27.13
CA VAL A 873 45.79 -23.03 -26.07
C VAL A 873 45.98 -22.17 -24.81
N ARG A 874 45.66 -22.73 -23.63
CA ARG A 874 45.97 -22.16 -22.30
C ARG A 874 47.35 -22.63 -21.80
N LYS A 875 48.14 -21.74 -21.21
CA LYS A 875 49.04 -22.02 -20.07
C LYS A 875 49.36 -20.72 -19.33
N GLY A 876 49.23 -20.76 -18.00
CA GLY A 876 49.42 -19.60 -17.11
C GLY A 876 50.81 -19.52 -16.49
N ASN A 877 51.14 -18.37 -15.91
CA ASN A 877 51.32 -18.22 -14.46
C ASN A 877 51.48 -16.75 -14.08
N ASP A 878 51.19 -16.48 -12.80
CA ASP A 878 51.06 -15.20 -12.09
C ASP A 878 52.18 -14.17 -12.29
N ARG A 879 51.82 -12.87 -12.22
CA ARG A 879 52.06 -12.03 -11.02
C ARG A 879 51.58 -10.57 -11.20
N GLN A 880 50.70 -10.19 -10.27
CA GLN A 880 50.52 -8.89 -9.59
C GLN A 880 51.01 -7.57 -10.25
N SER A 881 50.07 -6.66 -10.50
CA SER A 881 50.19 -5.24 -10.12
C SER A 881 48.83 -4.52 -10.16
N SER A 882 48.53 -3.75 -9.11
CA SER A 882 47.27 -3.04 -8.81
C SER A 882 47.04 -1.75 -9.66
N PRO A 883 45.98 -0.96 -9.42
CA PRO A 883 44.93 -0.69 -10.40
C PRO A 883 45.05 0.69 -11.07
N SER A 884 44.61 0.82 -12.32
CA SER A 884 44.51 2.11 -13.02
C SER A 884 43.16 2.29 -13.71
N LYS A 885 42.33 3.12 -13.08
CA LYS A 885 41.29 4.04 -13.59
C LYS A 885 40.38 3.58 -14.74
N SER A 886 39.07 3.64 -14.46
CA SER A 886 37.94 3.38 -15.36
C SER A 886 38.08 4.04 -16.75
N PRO A 887 37.67 3.37 -17.85
CA PRO A 887 37.67 3.95 -19.18
C PRO A 887 36.54 4.97 -19.32
N ARG A 888 36.89 6.21 -19.67
CA ARG A 888 35.94 7.28 -19.99
C ARG A 888 35.35 7.01 -21.38
N VAL A 889 34.05 6.72 -21.45
CA VAL A 889 33.31 6.76 -22.71
C VAL A 889 33.10 8.23 -23.07
N ASP A 890 33.83 8.68 -24.09
CA ASP A 890 33.67 9.95 -24.79
C ASP A 890 33.43 11.17 -23.88
N GLY A 891 34.41 11.44 -23.00
CA GLY A 891 34.68 12.73 -22.32
C GLY A 891 33.57 13.41 -21.49
N SER A 892 32.33 12.92 -21.45
CA SER A 892 31.16 13.75 -21.12
C SER A 892 30.28 13.26 -19.97
N VAL A 893 30.52 12.04 -19.46
CA VAL A 893 29.83 11.46 -18.30
C VAL A 893 30.82 10.74 -17.39
N ASP A 894 30.82 11.10 -16.10
CA ASP A 894 31.63 10.44 -15.07
C ASP A 894 30.81 9.37 -14.35
N PHE A 895 31.15 8.11 -14.62
CA PHE A 895 30.48 6.97 -14.01
C PHE A 895 31.11 6.54 -12.67
N GLY A 896 32.31 7.03 -12.33
CA GLY A 896 32.98 6.66 -11.09
C GLY A 896 33.83 5.39 -11.14
N ASN A 897 34.27 4.91 -9.97
CA ASN A 897 35.03 3.66 -9.84
C ASN A 897 34.10 2.47 -9.58
N TYR A 898 34.55 1.26 -9.90
CA TYR A 898 33.73 0.05 -9.80
C TYR A 898 34.39 -0.99 -8.90
N TYR A 899 33.66 -1.44 -7.90
CA TYR A 899 34.07 -2.46 -6.95
C TYR A 899 33.09 -3.64 -6.98
N ALA A 900 33.55 -4.86 -6.71
CA ALA A 900 32.66 -5.98 -6.45
C ALA A 900 33.03 -6.78 -5.21
N LEU A 901 32.03 -7.21 -4.46
CA LEU A 901 32.14 -8.26 -3.45
C LEU A 901 31.48 -9.52 -4.01
N ILE A 902 32.24 -10.59 -4.19
CA ILE A 902 31.77 -11.81 -4.86
C ILE A 902 31.89 -12.96 -3.88
N ILE A 903 30.76 -13.58 -3.54
CA ILE A 903 30.63 -14.60 -2.50
C ILE A 903 30.14 -15.90 -3.15
N GLY A 904 30.91 -16.98 -2.99
CA GLY A 904 30.54 -18.32 -3.45
C GLY A 904 30.64 -19.34 -2.33
N ASN A 905 29.50 -19.77 -1.80
CA ASN A 905 29.42 -20.71 -0.68
C ASN A 905 28.94 -22.07 -1.17
N GLN A 906 29.79 -23.08 -0.98
CA GLN A 906 29.57 -24.42 -1.53
C GLN A 906 29.74 -25.52 -0.49
N ALA A 907 30.77 -25.43 0.35
CA ALA A 907 31.08 -26.41 1.39
C ALA A 907 30.53 -25.93 2.74
N TYR A 908 29.35 -26.43 3.10
CA TYR A 908 28.63 -26.09 4.32
C TYR A 908 28.98 -27.06 5.45
N GLN A 909 29.04 -26.55 6.67
CA GLN A 909 29.39 -27.35 7.86
C GLN A 909 28.19 -28.18 8.35
N HIS A 910 26.99 -27.58 8.31
CA HIS A 910 25.77 -28.15 8.88
C HIS A 910 24.60 -28.23 7.88
N LEU A 911 24.83 -27.90 6.61
CA LEU A 911 23.84 -27.95 5.53
C LEU A 911 24.38 -28.81 4.36
N PRO A 912 23.52 -29.28 3.45
CA PRO A 912 23.95 -29.99 2.26
C PRO A 912 24.89 -29.13 1.40
N ASN A 913 25.98 -29.72 0.91
CA ASN A 913 26.89 -29.03 0.01
C ASN A 913 26.25 -28.75 -1.35
N LEU A 914 26.61 -27.63 -1.95
CA LEU A 914 26.29 -27.29 -3.34
C LEU A 914 27.44 -27.70 -4.27
N SER A 915 27.25 -27.56 -5.58
CA SER A 915 28.20 -28.03 -6.59
C SER A 915 28.76 -26.93 -7.49
N THR A 916 28.02 -25.84 -7.71
CA THR A 916 28.39 -24.75 -8.64
C THR A 916 28.87 -23.41 -8.04
N PRO A 917 28.51 -22.99 -6.81
CA PRO A 917 28.76 -21.62 -6.33
C PRO A 917 30.22 -21.12 -6.34
N ILE A 918 31.21 -21.98 -6.03
CA ILE A 918 32.63 -21.56 -6.10
C ILE A 918 33.06 -21.29 -7.54
N ASN A 919 32.62 -22.14 -8.47
CA ASN A 919 32.96 -21.98 -9.88
C ASN A 919 32.28 -20.73 -10.47
N ASP A 920 31.02 -20.49 -10.10
CA ASP A 920 30.25 -19.30 -10.43
C ASP A 920 30.96 -18.02 -9.96
N ALA A 921 31.33 -17.95 -8.67
CA ALA A 921 32.04 -16.81 -8.10
C ALA A 921 33.39 -16.56 -8.77
N ARG A 922 34.19 -17.60 -9.01
CA ARG A 922 35.52 -17.47 -9.66
C ARG A 922 35.44 -17.01 -11.10
N GLU A 923 34.46 -17.49 -11.87
CA GLU A 923 34.31 -17.09 -13.27
C GLU A 923 33.75 -15.67 -13.40
N LEU A 924 32.82 -15.27 -12.52
CA LEU A 924 32.31 -13.90 -12.48
C LEU A 924 33.41 -12.91 -12.08
N ASP A 925 34.22 -13.25 -11.09
CA ASP A 925 35.40 -12.48 -10.67
C ASP A 925 36.33 -12.16 -11.84
N LYS A 926 36.67 -13.18 -12.64
CA LYS A 926 37.50 -13.00 -13.84
C LYS A 926 36.85 -12.08 -14.87
N VAL A 927 35.55 -12.25 -15.15
CA VAL A 927 34.83 -11.44 -16.14
C VAL A 927 34.77 -9.98 -15.70
N LEU A 928 34.42 -9.71 -14.44
CA LEU A 928 34.30 -8.35 -13.92
C LEU A 928 35.65 -7.63 -13.84
N ARG A 929 36.72 -8.30 -13.40
CA ARG A 929 38.08 -7.72 -13.41
C ARG A 929 38.56 -7.45 -14.83
N ASN A 930 38.55 -8.46 -15.70
CA ASN A 930 39.25 -8.39 -16.98
C ASN A 930 38.50 -7.58 -18.04
N ARG A 931 37.16 -7.63 -18.03
CA ARG A 931 36.36 -6.97 -19.08
C ARG A 931 35.80 -5.63 -18.64
N TYR A 932 35.46 -5.50 -17.36
CA TYR A 932 34.76 -4.32 -16.85
C TYR A 932 35.62 -3.48 -15.88
N GLY A 933 36.84 -3.91 -15.56
CA GLY A 933 37.77 -3.14 -14.74
C GLY A 933 37.37 -3.01 -13.27
N PHE A 934 36.55 -3.93 -12.75
CA PHE A 934 36.13 -3.90 -11.34
C PHE A 934 37.30 -4.27 -10.42
N GLU A 935 37.43 -3.56 -9.30
CA GLU A 935 38.23 -4.03 -8.17
C GLU A 935 37.40 -5.01 -7.34
N THR A 936 37.74 -6.30 -7.37
CA THR A 936 36.90 -7.34 -6.79
C THR A 936 37.53 -8.00 -5.57
N GLN A 937 36.73 -8.22 -4.52
CA GLN A 937 37.03 -9.03 -3.35
C GLN A 937 36.26 -10.35 -3.47
N LEU A 938 36.99 -11.47 -3.54
CA LEU A 938 36.42 -12.81 -3.70
C LEU A 938 36.43 -13.54 -2.36
N LEU A 939 35.25 -13.94 -1.89
CA LEU A 939 35.08 -14.77 -0.70
C LEU A 939 34.52 -16.13 -1.09
N LEU A 940 35.20 -17.21 -0.70
CA LEU A 940 34.80 -18.58 -0.99
C LEU A 940 34.58 -19.32 0.32
N ASN A 941 33.44 -20.01 0.43
CA ASN A 941 33.02 -20.69 1.67
C ASN A 941 33.14 -19.78 2.89
N ALA A 942 32.55 -18.60 2.79
CA ALA A 942 32.65 -17.53 3.77
C ALA A 942 31.70 -17.76 4.94
N SER A 943 32.19 -17.56 6.17
CA SER A 943 31.37 -17.57 7.37
C SER A 943 30.51 -16.31 7.47
N ARG A 944 29.56 -16.28 8.41
CA ARG A 944 28.76 -15.08 8.72
C ARG A 944 29.66 -13.87 9.02
N TYR A 945 30.70 -14.09 9.81
CA TYR A 945 31.65 -13.03 10.17
C TYR A 945 32.39 -12.50 8.95
N ASP A 946 32.87 -13.36 8.06
CA ASP A 946 33.66 -12.95 6.88
C ASP A 946 32.84 -12.09 5.93
N ILE A 947 31.58 -12.47 5.68
CA ILE A 947 30.66 -11.72 4.81
C ILE A 947 30.36 -10.35 5.40
N LEU A 948 29.98 -10.28 6.67
CA LEU A 948 29.66 -9.00 7.34
C LEU A 948 30.90 -8.11 7.47
N SER A 949 32.08 -8.69 7.71
CA SER A 949 33.34 -7.97 7.76
C SER A 949 33.66 -7.32 6.41
N ALA A 950 33.54 -8.06 5.31
CA ALA A 950 33.79 -7.53 3.98
C ALA A 950 32.76 -6.45 3.58
N LEU A 951 31.49 -6.64 3.90
CA LEU A 951 30.46 -5.61 3.67
C LEU A 951 30.74 -4.34 4.48
N ASN A 952 31.18 -4.46 5.72
CA ASN A 952 31.56 -3.31 6.55
C ASN A 952 32.84 -2.63 6.05
N GLU A 953 33.83 -3.40 5.59
CA GLU A 953 35.05 -2.87 4.95
C GLU A 953 34.67 -2.04 3.71
N MET A 954 33.83 -2.58 2.81
CA MET A 954 33.30 -1.85 1.66
C MET A 954 32.56 -0.57 2.10
N ARG A 955 31.73 -0.65 3.15
CA ARG A 955 31.03 0.54 3.68
C ARG A 955 31.99 1.64 4.09
N SER A 956 33.09 1.28 4.75
CA SER A 956 34.10 2.24 5.22
C SER A 956 34.98 2.80 4.09
N LYS A 957 35.20 2.02 3.02
CA LYS A 957 36.10 2.36 1.92
C LYS A 957 35.42 3.19 0.82
N LEU A 958 34.16 2.90 0.52
CA LEU A 958 33.48 3.44 -0.66
C LEU A 958 32.87 4.83 -0.43
N THR A 959 32.91 5.65 -1.48
CA THR A 959 32.43 7.04 -1.49
C THR A 959 31.26 7.25 -2.45
N GLU A 960 30.69 8.45 -2.48
CA GLU A 960 29.61 8.86 -3.41
C GLU A 960 30.02 8.89 -4.90
N HIS A 961 31.29 8.60 -5.21
CA HIS A 961 31.80 8.48 -6.57
C HIS A 961 32.00 7.01 -6.97
N ASP A 962 31.73 6.06 -6.09
CA ASP A 962 32.03 4.65 -6.31
C ASP A 962 30.75 3.84 -6.53
N ASN A 963 30.89 2.74 -7.27
CA ASN A 963 29.83 1.79 -7.57
C ASN A 963 30.20 0.42 -7.00
N LEU A 964 29.23 -0.28 -6.40
CA LEU A 964 29.44 -1.61 -5.82
C LEU A 964 28.51 -2.66 -6.44
N LEU A 965 29.07 -3.78 -6.86
CA LEU A 965 28.32 -4.99 -7.18
C LEU A 965 28.52 -6.01 -6.07
N VAL A 966 27.43 -6.53 -5.49
CA VAL A 966 27.50 -7.66 -4.54
C VAL A 966 26.91 -8.88 -5.21
N PHE A 967 27.73 -9.90 -5.44
CA PHE A 967 27.28 -11.19 -5.96
C PHE A 967 27.28 -12.22 -4.84
N TYR A 968 26.16 -12.93 -4.67
CA TYR A 968 26.03 -14.02 -3.72
C TYR A 968 25.49 -15.27 -4.41
N ALA A 969 26.25 -16.36 -4.35
CA ALA A 969 25.82 -17.70 -4.75
C ALA A 969 25.95 -18.66 -3.55
N GLY A 970 24.86 -19.32 -3.20
CA GLY A 970 24.80 -20.22 -2.06
C GLY A 970 23.36 -20.51 -1.62
N HIS A 971 23.22 -21.21 -0.50
CA HIS A 971 21.92 -21.45 0.12
C HIS A 971 21.25 -20.15 0.55
N GLY A 972 19.93 -20.14 0.42
CA GLY A 972 19.07 -19.09 0.93
C GLY A 972 17.77 -19.70 1.43
N GLU A 973 17.22 -19.13 2.50
CA GLU A 973 16.01 -19.62 3.17
C GLU A 973 14.99 -18.49 3.28
N LEU A 974 13.71 -18.83 3.18
CA LEU A 974 12.63 -17.92 3.54
C LEU A 974 12.12 -18.32 4.91
N ASP A 975 12.18 -17.39 5.86
CA ASP A 975 11.47 -17.58 7.11
C ASP A 975 9.97 -17.38 6.85
N ASP A 976 9.21 -18.47 6.86
CA ASP A 976 7.77 -18.49 6.58
C ASP A 976 6.95 -17.67 7.58
N VAL A 977 7.50 -17.40 8.78
CA VAL A 977 6.80 -16.69 9.86
C VAL A 977 6.82 -15.17 9.62
N ASN A 978 7.93 -14.62 9.12
CA ASN A 978 8.09 -13.17 8.92
C ASN A 978 8.33 -12.77 7.45
N LEU A 979 8.28 -13.75 6.53
CA LEU A 979 8.56 -13.62 5.10
C LEU A 979 9.92 -12.94 4.82
N ARG A 980 10.91 -13.13 5.71
CA ARG A 980 12.26 -12.59 5.53
C ARG A 980 13.13 -13.62 4.85
N GLY A 981 13.73 -13.22 3.72
CA GLY A 981 14.78 -14.00 3.10
C GLY A 981 16.09 -13.89 3.88
N HIS A 982 16.85 -14.97 3.92
CA HIS A 982 18.15 -15.06 4.57
C HIS A 982 19.19 -15.61 3.59
N TRP A 983 20.38 -15.02 3.59
CA TRP A 983 21.58 -15.66 3.05
C TRP A 983 22.13 -16.59 4.12
N LEU A 984 22.50 -17.81 3.71
CA LEU A 984 23.04 -18.85 4.58
C LEU A 984 24.55 -18.99 4.33
N PRO A 985 25.41 -18.46 5.23
CA PRO A 985 26.85 -18.66 5.20
C PRO A 985 27.24 -20.11 5.50
N VAL A 986 28.51 -20.50 5.33
CA VAL A 986 28.91 -21.91 5.48
C VAL A 986 28.81 -22.47 6.90
N ASP A 987 28.79 -21.58 7.90
CA ASP A 987 28.57 -21.84 9.32
C ASP A 987 27.08 -21.75 9.72
N ALA A 988 26.16 -21.67 8.75
CA ALA A 988 24.72 -21.73 8.99
C ALA A 988 24.28 -23.13 9.42
N GLU A 989 23.35 -23.18 10.37
CA GLU A 989 22.72 -24.39 10.89
C GLU A 989 21.24 -24.45 10.47
N ALA A 990 20.70 -25.63 10.19
CA ALA A 990 19.32 -25.78 9.69
C ALA A 990 18.25 -25.32 10.70
N GLU A 991 18.47 -25.55 12.00
CA GLU A 991 17.48 -25.27 13.05
C GLU A 991 17.78 -23.98 13.83
N SER A 992 18.80 -23.22 13.43
CA SER A 992 19.28 -22.06 14.18
C SER A 992 19.65 -20.92 13.24
N SER A 993 18.90 -19.83 13.34
CA SER A 993 19.17 -18.59 12.60
C SER A 993 20.36 -17.80 13.15
N ALA A 994 21.06 -18.32 14.16
CA ALA A 994 22.17 -17.65 14.83
C ALA A 994 23.29 -17.23 13.88
N ASN A 995 23.56 -18.01 12.83
CA ASN A 995 24.58 -17.71 11.83
C ASN A 995 23.99 -17.33 10.46
N TRP A 996 22.69 -17.07 10.38
CA TRP A 996 22.05 -16.63 9.14
C TRP A 996 22.22 -15.12 8.98
N ILE A 997 22.25 -14.63 7.74
CA ILE A 997 22.29 -13.20 7.43
C ILE A 997 20.95 -12.82 6.83
N SER A 998 20.14 -12.08 7.58
CA SER A 998 18.86 -11.58 7.08
C SER A 998 19.07 -10.57 5.95
N ASN A 999 18.21 -10.63 4.94
CA ASN A 999 18.18 -9.62 3.87
C ASN A 999 18.02 -8.20 4.42
N ILE A 1000 17.35 -8.02 5.56
CA ILE A 1000 17.22 -6.71 6.23
C ILE A 1000 18.59 -6.17 6.64
N ALA A 1001 19.43 -7.01 7.24
CA ALA A 1001 20.77 -6.63 7.66
C ALA A 1001 21.62 -6.18 6.46
N ILE A 1002 21.49 -6.89 5.33
CA ILE A 1002 22.13 -6.51 4.07
C ILE A 1002 21.59 -5.16 3.60
N THR A 1003 20.27 -4.96 3.57
CA THR A 1003 19.67 -3.69 3.14
C THR A 1003 20.09 -2.51 4.02
N ASP A 1004 20.22 -2.69 5.34
CA ASP A 1004 20.64 -1.64 6.26
C ASP A 1004 22.10 -1.25 6.06
N VAL A 1005 22.97 -2.24 5.87
CA VAL A 1005 24.39 -1.99 5.52
C VAL A 1005 24.49 -1.23 4.21
N LEU A 1006 23.71 -1.61 3.20
CA LEU A 1006 23.69 -0.94 1.91
C LEU A 1006 23.09 0.48 2.01
N ASN A 1007 22.05 0.69 2.81
CA ASN A 1007 21.42 2.00 2.98
C ASN A 1007 22.39 3.04 3.57
N VAL A 1008 23.19 2.63 4.57
CA VAL A 1008 24.17 3.50 5.23
C VAL A 1008 25.46 3.68 4.42
N MET A 1009 25.71 2.81 3.43
CA MET A 1009 26.89 2.91 2.57
C MET A 1009 26.81 4.10 1.60
N ASN A 1010 27.91 4.85 1.47
CA ASN A 1010 27.97 6.06 0.63
C ASN A 1010 28.00 5.79 -0.89
N ALA A 1011 28.27 4.55 -1.33
CA ALA A 1011 28.35 4.18 -2.74
C ALA A 1011 27.17 4.70 -3.57
N LYS A 1012 27.45 5.28 -4.74
CA LYS A 1012 26.46 5.93 -5.60
C LYS A 1012 25.48 4.94 -6.23
N HIS A 1013 26.02 3.90 -6.87
CA HIS A 1013 25.22 2.83 -7.44
C HIS A 1013 25.59 1.51 -6.78
N VAL A 1014 24.59 0.76 -6.32
CA VAL A 1014 24.78 -0.60 -5.84
C VAL A 1014 23.82 -1.56 -6.50
N LEU A 1015 24.37 -2.65 -7.01
CA LEU A 1015 23.64 -3.76 -7.59
C LEU A 1015 23.93 -5.03 -6.78
N VAL A 1016 22.90 -5.63 -6.21
CA VAL A 1016 22.99 -6.96 -5.59
C VAL A 1016 22.53 -8.00 -6.61
N ILE A 1017 23.35 -9.00 -6.89
CA ILE A 1017 22.99 -10.15 -7.72
C ILE A 1017 22.97 -11.38 -6.82
N ALA A 1018 21.78 -11.94 -6.60
CA ALA A 1018 21.57 -13.07 -5.70
C ALA A 1018 21.18 -14.32 -6.49
N ASP A 1019 22.11 -15.28 -6.54
CA ASP A 1019 21.93 -16.63 -7.06
C ASP A 1019 21.65 -17.60 -5.90
N SER A 1020 20.53 -17.35 -5.22
CA SER A 1020 20.05 -18.15 -4.10
C SER A 1020 18.52 -18.24 -4.12
N CYS A 1021 18.00 -19.30 -3.53
CA CYS A 1021 16.56 -19.46 -3.28
C CYS A 1021 16.05 -18.26 -2.46
N TYR A 1022 14.81 -17.84 -2.72
CA TYR A 1022 14.08 -16.85 -1.89
C TYR A 1022 14.69 -15.43 -1.80
N SER A 1023 15.57 -15.08 -2.74
CA SER A 1023 16.17 -13.75 -2.86
C SER A 1023 15.18 -12.63 -3.26
N GLY A 1024 13.98 -12.98 -3.74
CA GLY A 1024 12.91 -12.06 -4.13
C GLY A 1024 12.32 -11.19 -3.02
N ALA A 1025 12.53 -11.54 -1.75
CA ALA A 1025 12.03 -10.80 -0.58
C ALA A 1025 12.62 -9.38 -0.44
N MET A 1026 13.69 -9.04 -1.18
CA MET A 1026 14.33 -7.71 -1.19
C MET A 1026 13.66 -6.67 -2.11
N THR A 1027 12.67 -7.06 -2.91
CA THR A 1027 12.15 -6.27 -4.05
C THR A 1027 10.92 -5.39 -3.72
N ARG A 1028 10.66 -4.35 -4.52
CA ARG A 1028 9.38 -3.60 -4.62
C ARG A 1028 8.91 -3.50 -6.07
N SER A 1029 7.62 -3.29 -6.30
CA SER A 1029 7.04 -3.11 -7.65
C SER A 1029 7.41 -1.74 -8.26
N GLY A 1030 8.15 -1.76 -9.39
CA GLY A 1030 8.28 -0.63 -10.32
C GLY A 1030 9.68 -0.02 -10.44
N LEU A 1031 10.15 0.15 -11.69
CA LEU A 1031 11.35 0.93 -12.09
C LEU A 1031 10.97 1.83 -13.28
N ALA A 1032 11.59 3.01 -13.35
CA ALA A 1032 11.48 3.91 -14.50
C ALA A 1032 12.08 3.26 -15.75
N ARG A 1033 11.44 3.46 -16.91
CA ARG A 1033 11.66 2.71 -18.16
C ARG A 1033 12.41 3.54 -19.20
N LEU A 1034 13.08 2.86 -20.12
CA LEU A 1034 13.57 3.43 -21.38
C LEU A 1034 12.81 2.80 -22.56
N ASP A 1035 12.29 3.64 -23.46
CA ASP A 1035 11.82 3.19 -24.78
C ASP A 1035 13.02 2.93 -25.70
N ALA A 1036 12.94 1.85 -26.48
CA ALA A 1036 14.04 1.34 -27.32
C ALA A 1036 14.39 2.21 -28.55
N ALA A 1037 13.91 3.45 -28.64
CA ALA A 1037 14.00 4.31 -29.83
C ALA A 1037 14.56 5.72 -29.53
N LEU A 1038 15.53 5.84 -28.63
CA LEU A 1038 16.20 7.12 -28.36
C LEU A 1038 17.35 7.38 -29.34
N THR A 1039 17.50 8.63 -29.79
CA THR A 1039 18.66 9.06 -30.59
C THR A 1039 19.96 8.97 -29.77
N PRO A 1040 21.14 8.83 -30.41
CA PRO A 1040 22.43 8.78 -29.71
C PRO A 1040 22.65 9.95 -28.72
N GLU A 1041 22.21 11.15 -29.06
CA GLU A 1041 22.35 12.36 -28.23
C GLU A 1041 21.45 12.30 -26.98
N THR A 1042 20.23 11.80 -27.16
CA THR A 1042 19.27 11.64 -26.05
C THR A 1042 19.73 10.56 -25.09
N LYS A 1043 20.37 9.51 -25.61
CA LYS A 1043 20.97 8.43 -24.83
C LYS A 1043 22.12 8.92 -23.94
N VAL A 1044 22.99 9.80 -24.45
CA VAL A 1044 24.06 10.43 -23.66
C VAL A 1044 23.50 11.35 -22.56
N LYS A 1045 22.46 12.14 -22.85
CA LYS A 1045 21.78 12.98 -21.85
C LYS A 1045 21.16 12.13 -20.74
N TRP A 1046 20.57 10.99 -21.10
CA TRP A 1046 20.01 10.04 -20.15
C TRP A 1046 21.09 9.41 -19.26
N TYR A 1047 22.20 8.95 -19.84
CA TYR A 1047 23.34 8.45 -19.08
C TYR A 1047 23.88 9.48 -18.08
N ARG A 1048 23.95 10.76 -18.47
CA ARG A 1048 24.35 11.85 -17.56
C ARG A 1048 23.38 12.05 -16.39
N THR A 1049 22.09 11.89 -16.62
CA THR A 1049 21.08 12.05 -15.55
C THR A 1049 21.11 10.86 -14.60
N MET A 1050 21.10 9.64 -15.14
CA MET A 1050 21.02 8.43 -14.33
C MET A 1050 22.32 8.10 -13.61
N SER A 1051 23.48 8.49 -14.16
CA SER A 1051 24.78 8.30 -13.49
C SER A 1051 25.01 9.22 -12.28
N LYS A 1052 24.15 10.24 -12.10
CA LYS A 1052 24.20 11.17 -10.95
C LYS A 1052 23.24 10.80 -9.83
N ALA A 1053 22.15 10.10 -10.13
CA ALA A 1053 21.13 9.72 -9.15
C ALA A 1053 21.54 8.43 -8.42
N ARG A 1054 21.18 8.30 -7.13
CA ARG A 1054 21.52 7.10 -6.38
C ARG A 1054 20.72 5.88 -6.88
N ALA A 1055 21.43 4.77 -7.13
CA ALA A 1055 20.85 3.53 -7.65
C ALA A 1055 21.06 2.39 -6.65
N ARG A 1056 20.00 1.67 -6.26
CA ARG A 1056 20.05 0.54 -5.32
C ARG A 1056 19.09 -0.53 -5.79
N ALA A 1057 19.59 -1.46 -6.57
CA ALA A 1057 18.80 -2.47 -7.26
C ALA A 1057 19.29 -3.88 -6.93
N VAL A 1058 18.39 -4.84 -7.05
CA VAL A 1058 18.68 -6.26 -6.91
C VAL A 1058 18.22 -7.03 -8.15
N LEU A 1059 19.07 -7.94 -8.62
CA LEU A 1059 18.79 -8.95 -9.63
C LEU A 1059 18.78 -10.32 -8.95
N THR A 1060 17.64 -10.99 -8.91
CA THR A 1060 17.47 -12.29 -8.27
C THR A 1060 17.31 -13.39 -9.31
N SER A 1061 17.72 -14.61 -8.99
CA SER A 1061 17.67 -15.74 -9.91
C SER A 1061 16.27 -16.29 -10.16
N GLY A 1062 15.30 -16.06 -9.28
CA GLY A 1062 13.97 -16.68 -9.39
C GLY A 1062 12.87 -16.18 -8.45
N GLY A 1063 13.07 -15.06 -7.74
CA GLY A 1063 12.13 -14.63 -6.70
C GLY A 1063 12.11 -15.57 -5.48
N LEU A 1064 11.01 -16.31 -5.28
CA LEU A 1064 10.81 -17.30 -4.19
C LEU A 1064 10.93 -18.76 -4.67
N LYS A 1065 11.53 -19.01 -5.84
CA LYS A 1065 11.64 -20.35 -6.43
C LYS A 1065 13.05 -20.92 -6.24
N PRO A 1066 13.19 -22.24 -6.05
CA PRO A 1066 14.49 -22.86 -5.85
C PRO A 1066 15.38 -22.76 -7.11
N VAL A 1067 16.69 -22.65 -6.90
CA VAL A 1067 17.69 -22.55 -7.97
C VAL A 1067 18.23 -23.94 -8.28
N LEU A 1068 18.24 -24.32 -9.56
CA LEU A 1068 18.83 -25.57 -9.98
C LEU A 1068 20.37 -25.46 -9.98
N ASP A 1069 21.00 -26.20 -9.07
CA ASP A 1069 22.47 -26.26 -8.90
C ASP A 1069 23.17 -27.12 -9.97
N SER A 1070 22.47 -27.56 -11.02
CA SER A 1070 23.06 -28.24 -12.18
C SER A 1070 22.26 -27.94 -13.44
N GLY A 1071 22.93 -27.76 -14.60
CA GLY A 1071 22.25 -27.47 -15.87
C GLY A 1071 22.95 -26.46 -16.79
N GLY A 1072 23.98 -25.76 -16.30
CA GLY A 1072 24.72 -24.73 -17.06
C GLY A 1072 26.15 -25.08 -17.48
N GLY A 1073 26.56 -26.36 -17.44
CA GLY A 1073 27.92 -26.77 -17.81
C GLY A 1073 28.99 -26.36 -16.78
N GLY A 1074 28.76 -26.70 -15.51
CA GLY A 1074 29.60 -26.33 -14.36
C GLY A 1074 29.16 -25.05 -13.63
N HIS A 1075 28.06 -24.45 -14.07
CA HIS A 1075 27.46 -23.23 -13.51
C HIS A 1075 25.97 -23.45 -13.22
N SER A 1076 25.40 -22.67 -12.31
CA SER A 1076 23.94 -22.57 -12.19
C SER A 1076 23.33 -22.06 -13.51
N ILE A 1077 22.05 -22.37 -13.76
CA ILE A 1077 21.36 -21.88 -14.98
C ILE A 1077 21.37 -20.35 -15.04
N PHE A 1078 21.16 -19.71 -13.88
CA PHE A 1078 21.12 -18.27 -13.74
C PHE A 1078 22.50 -17.64 -13.96
N THR A 1079 23.52 -18.10 -13.25
CA THR A 1079 24.87 -17.55 -13.37
C THR A 1079 25.46 -17.82 -14.75
N ARG A 1080 25.13 -18.96 -15.39
CA ARG A 1080 25.52 -19.20 -16.79
C ARG A 1080 24.96 -18.14 -17.72
N ALA A 1081 23.67 -17.82 -17.62
CA ALA A 1081 23.03 -16.78 -18.43
C ALA A 1081 23.61 -15.39 -18.16
N LEU A 1082 23.95 -15.09 -16.90
CA LEU A 1082 24.62 -13.85 -16.49
C LEU A 1082 26.01 -13.74 -17.14
N LEU A 1083 26.85 -14.76 -16.99
CA LEU A 1083 28.20 -14.80 -17.55
C LEU A 1083 28.19 -14.66 -19.07
N ASP A 1084 27.30 -15.37 -19.77
CA ASP A 1084 27.22 -15.29 -21.22
C ASP A 1084 26.81 -13.88 -21.68
N THR A 1085 25.84 -13.26 -21.01
CA THR A 1085 25.42 -11.88 -21.29
C THR A 1085 26.58 -10.89 -21.07
N LEU A 1086 27.29 -11.03 -19.94
CA LEU A 1086 28.44 -10.18 -19.62
C LEU A 1086 29.68 -10.47 -20.48
N ARG A 1087 29.82 -11.64 -21.10
CA ARG A 1087 30.95 -12.00 -21.99
C ARG A 1087 30.70 -11.61 -23.45
N GLU A 1088 29.44 -11.51 -23.86
CA GLU A 1088 29.07 -11.11 -25.21
C GLU A 1088 28.91 -9.58 -25.35
N ASN A 1089 28.57 -8.87 -24.27
CA ASN A 1089 28.30 -7.42 -24.30
C ASN A 1089 29.50 -6.50 -24.62
N ASP A 1090 29.48 -5.80 -25.75
CA ASP A 1090 30.50 -4.86 -26.21
C ASP A 1090 30.13 -3.37 -26.03
N GLN A 1091 28.96 -3.06 -25.47
CA GLN A 1091 28.44 -1.70 -25.28
C GLN A 1091 28.20 -1.37 -23.79
N ILE A 1092 27.88 -0.10 -23.48
CA ILE A 1092 27.36 0.24 -22.14
C ILE A 1092 26.08 -0.55 -21.91
N LEU A 1093 26.06 -1.34 -20.83
CA LEU A 1093 24.93 -2.19 -20.49
C LEU A 1093 24.29 -1.71 -19.18
N GLU A 1094 23.01 -1.35 -19.24
CA GLU A 1094 22.24 -0.97 -18.05
C GLU A 1094 21.82 -2.20 -17.24
N GLY A 1095 21.64 -2.05 -15.93
CA GLY A 1095 21.17 -3.10 -15.03
C GLY A 1095 19.85 -3.73 -15.48
N TYR A 1096 18.88 -2.93 -15.91
CA TYR A 1096 17.63 -3.46 -16.47
C TYR A 1096 17.81 -4.20 -17.81
N ALA A 1097 18.70 -3.73 -18.69
CA ALA A 1097 18.99 -4.39 -19.96
C ALA A 1097 19.70 -5.74 -19.74
N LEU A 1098 20.64 -5.78 -18.79
CA LEU A 1098 21.26 -7.01 -18.30
C LEU A 1098 20.18 -7.98 -17.80
N PHE A 1099 19.28 -7.53 -16.93
CA PHE A 1099 18.16 -8.33 -16.43
C PHE A 1099 17.33 -8.95 -17.57
N ARG A 1100 16.91 -8.16 -18.56
CA ARG A 1100 16.09 -8.64 -19.68
C ARG A 1100 16.79 -9.73 -20.49
N ALA A 1101 18.08 -9.53 -20.77
CA ALA A 1101 18.89 -10.51 -21.48
C ALA A 1101 19.06 -11.81 -20.66
N VAL A 1102 19.34 -11.70 -19.36
CA VAL A 1102 19.46 -12.84 -18.44
C VAL A 1102 18.13 -13.57 -18.30
N GLN A 1103 17.04 -12.88 -17.99
CA GLN A 1103 15.69 -13.46 -17.85
C GLN A 1103 15.28 -14.25 -19.10
N SER A 1104 15.53 -13.69 -20.29
CA SER A 1104 15.24 -14.35 -21.56
C SER A 1104 16.03 -15.67 -21.73
N ARG A 1105 17.32 -15.67 -21.37
CA ARG A 1105 18.19 -16.87 -21.43
C ARG A 1105 17.83 -17.91 -20.38
N VAL A 1106 17.51 -17.47 -19.16
CA VAL A 1106 17.10 -18.32 -18.04
C VAL A 1106 15.78 -18.99 -18.34
N LYS A 1107 14.74 -18.26 -18.75
CA LYS A 1107 13.43 -18.84 -19.13
C LYS A 1107 13.56 -19.91 -20.21
N ARG A 1108 14.37 -19.67 -21.24
CA ARG A 1108 14.64 -20.67 -22.30
C ARG A 1108 15.36 -21.91 -21.77
N SER A 1109 16.28 -21.76 -20.82
CA SER A 1109 17.06 -22.87 -20.29
C SER A 1109 16.28 -23.66 -19.23
N ALA A 1110 15.55 -22.97 -18.36
CA ALA A 1110 14.66 -23.54 -17.36
C ALA A 1110 13.51 -24.34 -18.02
N ALA A 1111 12.91 -23.81 -19.09
CA ALA A 1111 11.88 -24.52 -19.86
C ALA A 1111 12.40 -25.83 -20.49
N ARG A 1112 13.67 -25.88 -20.94
CA ARG A 1112 14.28 -27.11 -21.48
C ARG A 1112 14.54 -28.18 -20.41
N LEU A 1113 14.68 -27.76 -19.16
CA LEU A 1113 14.97 -28.63 -18.02
C LEU A 1113 13.72 -28.92 -17.18
N ASN A 1114 12.54 -28.45 -17.60
CA ASN A 1114 11.26 -28.57 -16.89
C ASN A 1114 11.32 -28.06 -15.44
N VAL A 1115 12.05 -26.95 -15.22
CA VAL A 1115 12.14 -26.26 -13.93
C VAL A 1115 11.61 -24.84 -14.08
N GLU A 1116 10.89 -24.34 -13.07
CA GLU A 1116 10.35 -22.99 -13.08
C GLU A 1116 11.32 -22.01 -12.41
N GLN A 1117 11.98 -21.18 -13.21
CA GLN A 1117 12.87 -20.14 -12.73
C GLN A 1117 12.62 -18.84 -13.51
N ASP A 1118 12.21 -17.79 -12.79
CA ASP A 1118 11.92 -16.47 -13.36
C ASP A 1118 12.70 -15.37 -12.62
N PRO A 1119 13.85 -14.93 -13.17
CA PRO A 1119 14.62 -13.85 -12.58
C PRO A 1119 13.79 -12.58 -12.35
N GLN A 1120 14.12 -11.81 -11.32
CA GLN A 1120 13.46 -10.54 -11.01
C GLN A 1120 14.49 -9.41 -10.86
N TYR A 1121 14.13 -8.21 -11.31
CA TYR A 1121 14.91 -7.00 -11.12
C TYR A 1121 14.05 -5.89 -10.55
N ALA A 1122 14.49 -5.32 -9.42
CA ALA A 1122 13.73 -4.31 -8.71
C ALA A 1122 14.62 -3.44 -7.80
N PRO A 1123 14.13 -2.27 -7.36
CA PRO A 1123 14.78 -1.51 -6.31
C PRO A 1123 14.81 -2.30 -5.00
N ILE A 1124 15.90 -2.14 -4.24
CA ILE A 1124 16.04 -2.76 -2.91
C ILE A 1124 15.16 -2.00 -1.92
N LYS A 1125 14.29 -2.72 -1.20
CA LYS A 1125 13.39 -2.17 -0.18
C LYS A 1125 14.19 -1.41 0.89
N TYR A 1126 13.80 -0.16 1.18
CA TYR A 1126 14.39 0.68 2.24
C TYR A 1126 15.90 1.00 2.11
N ALA A 1127 16.51 0.79 0.95
CA ALA A 1127 17.95 1.04 0.74
C ALA A 1127 18.27 2.44 0.15
N GLY A 1128 17.29 3.34 0.05
CA GLY A 1128 17.51 4.70 -0.46
C GLY A 1128 17.69 4.78 -1.99
N HIS A 1129 16.88 4.05 -2.75
CA HIS A 1129 16.82 4.21 -4.21
C HIS A 1129 16.07 5.50 -4.58
N GLU A 1130 16.63 6.30 -5.47
CA GLU A 1130 16.01 7.56 -5.92
C GLU A 1130 15.42 7.42 -7.32
N ALA A 1131 16.26 7.13 -8.32
CA ALA A 1131 15.88 6.83 -9.71
C ALA A 1131 17.09 6.40 -10.59
N GLY A 1132 18.30 6.26 -10.03
CA GLY A 1132 19.50 5.97 -10.80
C GLY A 1132 19.54 4.54 -11.37
N GLU A 1133 20.55 4.24 -12.18
CA GLU A 1133 20.74 2.91 -12.78
C GLU A 1133 22.18 2.44 -12.61
N PHE A 1134 22.39 1.11 -12.52
CA PHE A 1134 23.72 0.53 -12.50
C PHE A 1134 24.20 0.27 -13.94
N PHE A 1135 25.43 0.67 -14.25
CA PHE A 1135 26.00 0.55 -15.60
C PHE A 1135 27.21 -0.37 -15.62
N PHE A 1136 27.25 -1.28 -16.57
CA PHE A 1136 28.44 -2.07 -16.89
C PHE A 1136 29.16 -1.44 -18.08
N LEU A 1137 30.41 -1.03 -17.85
CA LEU A 1137 31.24 -0.35 -18.84
C LEU A 1137 32.33 -1.29 -19.34
N PRO A 1138 32.19 -1.90 -20.54
CA PRO A 1138 33.27 -2.71 -21.08
C PRO A 1138 34.50 -1.83 -21.33
N SER A 1139 35.67 -2.30 -20.91
CA SER A 1139 36.90 -1.53 -21.03
C SER A 1139 37.28 -1.37 -22.50
N ALA A 1140 37.39 -0.12 -22.97
CA ALA A 1140 37.93 0.21 -24.28
C ALA A 1140 39.43 -0.10 -24.30
N GLY A 1141 39.80 -1.37 -24.50
CA GLY A 1141 41.17 -1.83 -24.35
C GLY A 1141 41.43 -3.34 -24.42
N SER A 1142 40.55 -4.15 -25.04
CA SER A 1142 40.87 -5.53 -25.45
C SER A 1142 40.96 -5.71 -26.97
N VAL A 1143 41.32 -4.64 -27.70
CA VAL A 1143 41.89 -4.73 -29.04
C VAL A 1143 43.37 -4.42 -28.91
N SER A 1144 44.23 -5.43 -29.09
CA SER A 1144 45.69 -5.25 -29.05
C SER A 1144 46.16 -4.40 -30.24
N GLN A 1145 46.86 -3.30 -29.98
CA GLN A 1145 47.79 -2.69 -30.93
C GLN A 1145 49.20 -2.65 -30.30
N THR A 1146 50.17 -3.02 -31.12
CA THR A 1146 51.61 -3.16 -30.92
C THR A 1146 52.30 -1.85 -30.53
N PRO A 1147 53.52 -1.90 -29.94
CA PRO A 1147 54.66 -1.40 -30.72
C PRO A 1147 55.97 -2.19 -30.52
N MET A 1148 56.80 -2.14 -31.56
CA MET A 1148 58.18 -2.64 -31.63
C MET A 1148 59.13 -1.99 -30.62
N ASP A 1149 60.17 -2.77 -30.29
CA ASP A 1149 61.54 -2.41 -29.93
C ASP A 1149 61.80 -1.45 -28.76
N PHE A 1150 62.46 -1.95 -27.72
CA PHE A 1150 63.89 -1.67 -27.57
C PHE A 1150 64.56 -2.72 -26.68
N ALA A 1151 65.46 -3.50 -27.29
CA ALA A 1151 66.48 -4.27 -26.60
C ALA A 1151 67.66 -3.35 -26.22
N ALA A 1152 68.01 -3.34 -24.94
CA ALA A 1152 69.30 -2.98 -24.30
C ALA A 1152 68.95 -2.67 -22.84
N GLN A 1153 69.49 -3.24 -21.77
CA GLN A 1153 70.81 -3.76 -21.39
C GLN A 1153 70.49 -4.59 -20.13
N VAL A 1154 71.04 -5.78 -19.90
CA VAL A 1154 72.27 -5.95 -19.11
C VAL A 1154 73.00 -7.20 -19.59
N ALA A 1155 74.28 -6.97 -19.84
CA ALA A 1155 75.25 -7.87 -20.47
C ALA A 1155 75.69 -9.04 -19.59
N GLY A 1156 76.22 -10.07 -20.27
CA GLY A 1156 77.36 -10.84 -19.77
C GLY A 1156 77.07 -12.23 -19.22
N ARG A 1157 76.88 -13.20 -20.13
CA ARG A 1157 77.64 -14.47 -20.27
C ARG A 1157 76.83 -15.52 -21.00
#